data_AF-A0A1Q2HSX3-F1
#
_entry.id   AF-A0A1Q2HSX3-F1
#
_cell.length_a   1.000
_cell.length_b   1.000
_cell.length_c   1.000
_cell.angle_alpha   90.00
_cell.angle_beta   90.00
_cell.angle_gamma   90.00
#
_symmetry.space_group_name_H-M   'P 1'
#
loop_
_entity.id
_entity.type
_entity.pdbx_description
1 polymer ?
#
loop_
_entity_poly.entity_id
_entity_poly.type
_entity_poly.pdbx_seq_one_letter_code
_entity_poly.pdbx_strand_id
1 'polypeptide(L)'
;MRQLTIFLFVIFSGLCAAASSQDYVSVSGSGSWCWFGDPRGVSYNGNVYTGWVSGDGSIFAGKYNIESGITDTYNLHPKFQKDDHNNPSVLITPSGKIAMFYTKHGGGPMYMRVTHRPEDISVWDVEQEIKNFNHPDNRGITYPNPYMLSEEDNRVYMFWRGINYEPTVSYNDDVYNVKTWSSPEQLFKSGPHPESGRNVRPYTKIASNGKDEIHFVFTDGHPRQWPENSIYYMYYRAGDFYNAKDEEIGSMDNLPIEKSKASVVYKADKQNGRAWDWDIALDSRGNPVIVYTRMPKETDHRYHYARWDGSKWIDNKICDAGKWFPQTPKGKKEREPHYSPGIVLDHSNPNAVYLSKPADGNLEIFRYQTKDMGETWKAEAITEDSVYGNVRPYVIRNHPEDGPTVMWEQIHYYQHYTKYDAAVKIDVLRDERNLSAEKPSARSVRNYMKRVADWQIKNPSRHHTADWTHGALFAGMAEWAEMAAADKYFDYLMKMGENNNWAPHRRKYHADDFTVCQMYLKLYEKYREKKMVEKTRQRLDWILENRSDVEIVPFSGKTQERWSWCDALFMAPPVWAKMADITGDKKYADFMIEEWKYTTEKLFDEKENLYYRDARYFDKREKNGEKVFWSRGNGWVMGGLVRTMEYLGKDHPQIGYFQKIYKRMAGKIASIQQPDGLWHSSLLDPETYSKPESSGSGFYIYALAWGINRGLLEREEYLPHVMKGWNSLASNVHSDGMLGYTQPIGADPRNITEEQTEVYGVGAFLLAGSEVYKLAIEDKLSDAKELRVSNYANVDVSYGTVSIDPDKLSGIDLSEAGVISAENYKISQTQLVDNDLDGDMDEFLFQASLEAGETKKYFIIEDAKITLPNRRTYSRYVPERKDDYMWENDLIGFRAYGLKLAKEGANSGFDCWLKGVEYPTTNNRYFTARHGRTYHSYFGEGYDPYHVGSSAGCGGLSLWENDSRVHSSVYDEYKRIANGPIRTIFELTYDESWKRNGKELKEVKRFTIDLNSWFTKVESSFSGEDAGSHQYAVGITTHDGKASAELGDKSIICSEIIDGNYLGTGAVLAKPEPEKAMEIRVDQPDKSHAFIITEPTSEPIVYYTGFGWQNQGIENQKQWEEEISNLKQRVKTPLKVHIHR
;
A
#
# COMPACT_ATOMS: atom_id res chain seq x y z
N MET A 1 -29.70 32.94 -20.06
CA MET A 1 -30.29 31.83 -20.84
C MET A 1 -29.17 30.93 -21.33
N ARG A 2 -28.79 29.92 -20.52
CA ARG A 2 -27.96 28.79 -20.94
C ARG A 2 -28.84 27.56 -20.73
N GLN A 3 -29.06 26.80 -21.81
CA GLN A 3 -29.91 25.61 -21.79
C GLN A 3 -29.28 24.54 -20.90
N LEU A 4 -29.98 24.18 -19.82
CA LEU A 4 -29.74 22.96 -19.07
C LEU A 4 -30.25 21.80 -19.94
N THR A 5 -29.34 20.96 -20.44
CA THR A 5 -29.70 19.65 -20.96
C THR A 5 -29.87 18.72 -19.77
N ILE A 6 -31.12 18.50 -19.35
CA ILE A 6 -31.48 17.51 -18.33
C ILE A 6 -31.31 16.13 -18.96
N PHE A 7 -30.26 15.40 -18.60
CA PHE A 7 -30.22 13.96 -18.78
C PHE A 7 -31.19 13.35 -17.77
N LEU A 8 -32.34 12.87 -18.26
CA LEU A 8 -33.27 12.06 -17.48
C LEU A 8 -32.60 10.72 -17.16
N PHE A 9 -32.08 10.56 -15.95
CA PHE A 9 -31.78 9.24 -15.40
C PHE A 9 -33.11 8.57 -15.05
N VAL A 10 -33.55 7.65 -15.91
CA VAL A 10 -34.60 6.69 -15.53
C VAL A 10 -33.86 5.47 -14.96
N ILE A 11 -33.56 5.51 -13.66
CA ILE A 11 -33.20 4.31 -12.92
C ILE A 11 -34.52 3.65 -12.55
N PHE A 12 -34.84 2.54 -13.20
CA PHE A 12 -35.94 1.69 -12.77
C PHE A 12 -35.56 1.10 -11.41
N SER A 13 -36.24 1.52 -10.35
CA SER A 13 -36.35 0.78 -9.09
C SER A 13 -37.18 -0.49 -9.34
N GLY A 14 -36.63 -1.42 -10.11
CA GLY A 14 -37.24 -2.69 -10.44
C GLY A 14 -36.44 -3.81 -9.80
N LEU A 15 -37.04 -4.49 -8.82
CA LEU A 15 -36.72 -5.84 -8.34
C LEU A 15 -35.64 -6.55 -9.18
N CYS A 16 -34.38 -6.48 -8.77
CA CYS A 16 -33.37 -7.40 -9.28
C CYS A 16 -33.73 -8.79 -8.77
N ALA A 17 -33.74 -9.78 -9.66
CA ALA A 17 -33.79 -11.17 -9.25
C ALA A 17 -32.56 -11.47 -8.37
N ALA A 18 -32.70 -12.40 -7.43
CA ALA A 18 -31.56 -12.88 -6.67
C ALA A 18 -30.48 -13.42 -7.63
N ALA A 19 -29.22 -13.31 -7.22
CA ALA A 19 -28.09 -13.74 -8.03
C ALA A 19 -27.09 -14.53 -7.18
N SER A 20 -26.17 -15.22 -7.85
CA SER A 20 -25.08 -15.88 -7.14
C SER A 20 -24.24 -14.85 -6.39
N SER A 21 -23.84 -15.15 -5.16
CA SER A 21 -22.96 -14.25 -4.38
C SER A 21 -21.61 -13.99 -5.06
N GLN A 22 -21.22 -14.79 -6.06
CA GLN A 22 -20.05 -14.57 -6.90
C GLN A 22 -20.24 -13.37 -7.85
N ASP A 23 -21.48 -13.07 -8.24
CA ASP A 23 -21.82 -11.98 -9.16
C ASP A 23 -21.87 -10.60 -8.45
N TYR A 24 -21.75 -10.57 -7.12
CA TYR A 24 -21.69 -9.34 -6.34
C TYR A 24 -20.25 -8.82 -6.15
N VAL A 25 -20.13 -7.50 -6.05
CA VAL A 25 -18.86 -6.79 -5.84
C VAL A 25 -18.21 -7.23 -4.51
N SER A 26 -16.89 -7.46 -4.56
CA SER A 26 -16.06 -7.72 -3.38
C SER A 26 -15.38 -6.42 -2.93
N VAL A 27 -15.74 -5.91 -1.76
CA VAL A 27 -15.04 -4.79 -1.10
C VAL A 27 -13.72 -5.27 -0.48
N SER A 28 -13.65 -6.56 -0.12
CA SER A 28 -12.39 -7.24 0.16
C SER A 28 -12.39 -8.64 -0.46
N GLY A 29 -11.24 -9.12 -0.92
CA GLY A 29 -11.02 -10.49 -1.40
C GLY A 29 -10.36 -11.40 -0.36
N SER A 30 -9.96 -10.85 0.79
CA SER A 30 -9.60 -11.58 2.01
C SER A 30 -9.92 -10.68 3.20
N GLY A 31 -11.07 -10.90 3.81
CA GLY A 31 -11.59 -10.11 4.92
C GLY A 31 -12.70 -10.83 5.68
N SER A 32 -12.63 -10.78 7.01
CA SER A 32 -13.66 -11.27 7.93
C SER A 32 -13.85 -10.26 9.07
N TRP A 33 -15.00 -10.31 9.72
CA TRP A 33 -15.31 -9.48 10.88
C TRP A 33 -16.11 -10.23 11.95
N CYS A 34 -16.02 -9.78 13.20
CA CYS A 34 -16.98 -10.18 14.21
C CYS A 34 -18.19 -9.24 14.19
N TRP A 35 -19.38 -9.75 14.56
CA TRP A 35 -20.59 -8.94 14.61
C TRP A 35 -20.71 -8.07 15.87
N PHE A 36 -19.73 -8.09 16.78
CA PHE A 36 -19.76 -7.30 18.02
C PHE A 36 -19.02 -5.96 17.96
N GLY A 37 -18.09 -5.76 17.02
CA GLY A 37 -17.43 -4.46 16.86
C GLY A 37 -18.10 -3.64 15.78
N ASP A 38 -18.98 -2.71 16.14
CA ASP A 38 -19.72 -1.84 15.22
C ASP A 38 -19.40 -0.35 15.48
N PRO A 39 -19.54 0.55 14.50
CA PRO A 39 -19.96 0.29 13.12
C PRO A 39 -18.88 -0.40 12.27
N ARG A 40 -19.27 -1.40 11.47
CA ARG A 40 -18.37 -2.05 10.49
C ARG A 40 -18.34 -1.33 9.15
N GLY A 41 -19.41 -0.61 8.82
CA GLY A 41 -19.60 0.09 7.55
C GLY A 41 -20.49 1.32 7.72
N VAL A 42 -20.06 2.46 7.19
CA VAL A 42 -20.79 3.73 7.27
C VAL A 42 -20.78 4.39 5.91
N SER A 43 -21.96 4.79 5.42
CA SER A 43 -22.05 5.62 4.22
C SER A 43 -21.95 7.10 4.58
N TYR A 44 -21.14 7.82 3.81
CA TYR A 44 -20.91 9.25 3.95
C TYR A 44 -20.45 9.83 2.60
N ASN A 45 -21.08 10.91 2.13
CA ASN A 45 -20.75 11.64 0.90
C ASN A 45 -20.53 10.75 -0.35
N GLY A 46 -21.46 9.84 -0.64
CA GLY A 46 -21.38 8.98 -1.84
C GLY A 46 -20.35 7.84 -1.75
N ASN A 47 -19.78 7.63 -0.56
CA ASN A 47 -18.82 6.56 -0.27
C ASN A 47 -19.34 5.66 0.85
N VAL A 48 -18.84 4.43 0.90
CA VAL A 48 -19.00 3.49 2.03
C VAL A 48 -17.62 3.24 2.64
N TYR A 49 -17.45 3.62 3.90
CA TYR A 49 -16.24 3.39 4.68
C TYR A 49 -16.40 2.14 5.53
N THR A 50 -15.46 1.21 5.42
CA THR A 50 -15.52 -0.10 6.11
C THR A 50 -14.14 -0.54 6.58
N GLY A 51 -14.05 -1.59 7.38
CA GLY A 51 -12.79 -2.30 7.57
C GLY A 51 -12.94 -3.78 7.93
N TRP A 52 -11.85 -4.51 7.88
CA TRP A 52 -11.83 -5.97 8.06
C TRP A 52 -10.47 -6.49 8.54
N VAL A 53 -10.43 -7.76 8.93
CA VAL A 53 -9.19 -8.51 9.21
C VAL A 53 -8.91 -9.45 8.04
N SER A 54 -7.74 -9.33 7.42
CA SER A 54 -7.34 -10.20 6.31
C SER A 54 -6.95 -11.61 6.77
N GLY A 55 -6.89 -12.56 5.83
CA GLY A 55 -6.49 -13.93 6.10
C GLY A 55 -5.06 -14.10 6.64
N ASP A 56 -4.20 -13.08 6.56
CA ASP A 56 -2.87 -13.03 7.20
C ASP A 56 -2.85 -12.29 8.55
N GLY A 57 -4.00 -11.79 9.00
CA GLY A 57 -4.19 -11.10 10.26
C GLY A 57 -3.90 -9.59 10.22
N SER A 58 -3.74 -8.99 9.05
CA SER A 58 -3.62 -7.53 8.94
C SER A 58 -4.97 -6.82 9.10
N ILE A 59 -4.95 -5.58 9.60
CA ILE A 59 -6.14 -4.74 9.74
C ILE A 59 -6.22 -3.78 8.56
N PHE A 60 -7.34 -3.76 7.87
CA PHE A 60 -7.57 -2.92 6.70
C PHE A 60 -8.71 -1.93 6.91
N ALA A 61 -8.54 -0.73 6.33
CA ALA A 61 -9.62 0.19 6.00
C ALA A 61 -9.95 0.09 4.51
N GLY A 62 -11.21 0.28 4.16
CA GLY A 62 -11.69 0.37 2.78
C GLY A 62 -12.65 1.55 2.57
N LYS A 63 -12.62 2.10 1.36
CA LYS A 63 -13.54 3.12 0.86
C LYS A 63 -14.08 2.63 -0.47
N TYR A 64 -15.35 2.27 -0.50
CA TYR A 64 -16.08 1.95 -1.72
C TYR A 64 -16.81 3.19 -2.22
N ASN A 65 -16.50 3.64 -3.44
CA ASN A 65 -17.20 4.75 -4.06
C ASN A 65 -18.41 4.22 -4.84
N ILE A 66 -19.60 4.74 -4.52
CA ILE A 66 -20.88 4.19 -5.02
C ILE A 66 -21.04 4.44 -6.53
N GLU A 67 -20.58 5.59 -7.02
CA GLU A 67 -20.73 5.97 -8.44
C GLU A 67 -19.76 5.23 -9.35
N SER A 68 -18.47 5.20 -9.00
CA SER A 68 -17.43 4.55 -9.81
C SER A 68 -17.37 3.03 -9.58
N GLY A 69 -17.90 2.53 -8.47
CA GLY A 69 -17.76 1.13 -8.06
C GLY A 69 -16.34 0.75 -7.64
N ILE A 70 -15.43 1.72 -7.45
CA ILE A 70 -14.04 1.48 -7.08
C ILE A 70 -13.92 1.32 -5.57
N THR A 71 -13.10 0.36 -5.13
CA THR A 71 -12.70 0.21 -3.72
C THR A 71 -11.24 0.58 -3.52
N ASP A 72 -10.99 1.67 -2.79
CA ASP A 72 -9.67 1.99 -2.24
C ASP A 72 -9.45 1.26 -0.92
N THR A 73 -8.22 0.85 -0.62
CA THR A 73 -7.87 0.16 0.63
C THR A 73 -6.58 0.67 1.24
N TYR A 74 -6.47 0.56 2.57
CA TYR A 74 -5.27 0.91 3.33
C TYR A 74 -5.01 -0.11 4.44
N ASN A 75 -3.77 -0.57 4.56
CA ASN A 75 -3.35 -1.48 5.63
C ASN A 75 -3.01 -0.67 6.89
N LEU A 76 -3.95 -0.60 7.83
CA LEU A 76 -3.82 0.12 9.10
C LEU A 76 -2.77 -0.55 10.01
N HIS A 77 -2.71 -1.88 10.02
CA HIS A 77 -1.77 -2.62 10.85
C HIS A 77 -1.40 -3.97 10.19
N PRO A 78 -0.19 -4.11 9.62
CA PRO A 78 0.22 -5.33 8.94
C PRO A 78 0.44 -6.47 9.93
N LYS A 79 -0.12 -7.66 9.64
CA LYS A 79 0.07 -8.90 10.42
C LYS A 79 -0.19 -8.75 11.92
N PHE A 80 -1.24 -8.02 12.28
CA PHE A 80 -1.60 -7.74 13.67
C PHE A 80 -1.88 -9.01 14.48
N GLN A 81 -2.91 -9.77 14.07
CA GLN A 81 -3.25 -11.09 14.57
C GLN A 81 -4.37 -11.67 13.70
N LYS A 82 -4.21 -12.93 13.26
CA LYS A 82 -5.24 -13.66 12.51
C LYS A 82 -6.38 -14.10 13.43
N ASP A 83 -7.30 -13.19 13.69
CA ASP A 83 -8.51 -13.36 14.49
C ASP A 83 -9.58 -12.37 13.99
N ASP A 84 -10.75 -12.86 13.54
CA ASP A 84 -11.81 -12.00 12.94
C ASP A 84 -12.39 -10.98 13.93
N HIS A 85 -12.22 -11.22 15.24
CA HIS A 85 -12.61 -10.34 16.33
C HIS A 85 -11.80 -9.05 16.41
N ASN A 86 -10.75 -8.94 15.61
CA ASN A 86 -9.89 -7.77 15.57
C ASN A 86 -10.36 -6.73 14.54
N ASN A 87 -11.51 -6.93 13.90
CA ASN A 87 -12.00 -6.02 12.88
C ASN A 87 -12.12 -4.60 13.43
N PRO A 88 -11.78 -3.59 12.62
CA PRO A 88 -11.89 -2.22 13.06
C PRO A 88 -13.35 -1.77 13.08
N SER A 89 -13.61 -0.75 13.89
CA SER A 89 -14.88 -0.02 13.91
C SER A 89 -14.68 1.42 13.45
N VAL A 90 -15.66 1.92 12.70
CA VAL A 90 -15.59 3.17 11.93
C VAL A 90 -16.37 4.27 12.63
N LEU A 91 -15.75 5.44 12.77
CA LEU A 91 -16.42 6.67 13.20
C LEU A 91 -16.13 7.79 12.18
N ILE A 92 -17.18 8.46 11.70
CA ILE A 92 -17.05 9.69 10.92
C ILE A 92 -17.08 10.86 11.88
N THR A 93 -16.00 11.64 11.93
CA THR A 93 -15.91 12.82 12.81
C THR A 93 -16.67 14.02 12.22
N PRO A 94 -17.00 15.07 13.01
CA PRO A 94 -17.70 16.25 12.50
C PRO A 94 -16.99 16.97 11.34
N SER A 95 -15.65 16.87 11.26
CA SER A 95 -14.87 17.43 10.14
C SER A 95 -14.86 16.54 8.88
N GLY A 96 -15.53 15.38 8.90
CA GLY A 96 -15.50 14.41 7.80
C GLY A 96 -14.27 13.49 7.79
N LYS A 97 -13.36 13.61 8.77
CA LYS A 97 -12.26 12.64 8.95
C LYS A 97 -12.79 11.29 9.42
N ILE A 98 -12.09 10.23 9.02
CA ILE A 98 -12.43 8.85 9.37
C ILE A 98 -11.54 8.41 10.52
N ALA A 99 -12.14 7.99 11.64
CA ALA A 99 -11.45 7.38 12.75
C ALA A 99 -11.71 5.86 12.77
N MET A 100 -10.64 5.07 12.92
CA MET A 100 -10.67 3.62 12.95
C MET A 100 -10.13 3.12 14.29
N PHE A 101 -10.90 2.26 14.97
CA PHE A 101 -10.56 1.69 16.27
C PHE A 101 -10.43 0.17 16.15
N TYR A 102 -9.36 -0.43 16.67
CA TYR A 102 -9.15 -1.88 16.61
C TYR A 102 -8.30 -2.38 17.79
N THR A 103 -8.40 -3.67 18.09
CA THR A 103 -7.68 -4.30 19.20
C THR A 103 -7.58 -5.81 18.99
N LYS A 104 -6.69 -6.47 19.75
CA LYS A 104 -6.56 -7.93 19.71
C LYS A 104 -7.67 -8.59 20.51
N HIS A 105 -8.06 -9.79 20.10
CA HIS A 105 -9.11 -10.54 20.78
C HIS A 105 -8.66 -10.99 22.18
N GLY A 106 -9.35 -10.50 23.19
CA GLY A 106 -9.20 -11.00 24.56
C GLY A 106 -8.01 -10.41 25.34
N GLY A 107 -7.34 -9.38 24.81
CA GLY A 107 -6.34 -8.60 25.55
C GLY A 107 -5.30 -7.93 24.66
N GLY A 108 -4.75 -6.80 25.14
CA GLY A 108 -3.86 -5.89 24.40
C GLY A 108 -4.44 -4.47 24.41
N PRO A 109 -3.68 -3.45 24.02
CA PRO A 109 -4.22 -2.10 23.98
C PRO A 109 -5.25 -1.94 22.85
N MET A 110 -6.09 -0.92 22.97
CA MET A 110 -6.89 -0.44 21.84
C MET A 110 -6.06 0.56 21.04
N TYR A 111 -6.09 0.42 19.72
CA TYR A 111 -5.43 1.30 18.78
C TYR A 111 -6.43 2.20 18.07
N MET A 112 -5.97 3.39 17.72
CA MET A 112 -6.71 4.39 16.97
C MET A 112 -5.85 4.95 15.84
N ARG A 113 -6.47 5.17 14.68
CA ARG A 113 -5.95 6.00 13.61
C ARG A 113 -7.03 6.94 13.11
N VAL A 114 -6.63 8.15 12.71
CA VAL A 114 -7.52 9.14 12.08
C VAL A 114 -6.92 9.53 10.74
N THR A 115 -7.76 9.77 9.73
CA THR A 115 -7.29 10.27 8.43
C THR A 115 -6.74 11.69 8.58
N HIS A 116 -5.67 11.99 7.83
CA HIS A 116 -5.06 13.32 7.88
C HIS A 116 -6.01 14.39 7.33
N ARG A 117 -6.73 14.04 6.26
CA ARG A 117 -7.78 14.85 5.62
C ARG A 117 -9.16 14.18 5.74
N PRO A 118 -10.26 14.94 5.64
CA PRO A 118 -11.60 14.37 5.52
C PRO A 118 -11.65 13.34 4.39
N GLU A 119 -12.36 12.23 4.61
CA GLU A 119 -12.64 11.20 3.59
C GLU A 119 -11.46 10.44 2.93
N ASP A 120 -10.21 10.90 3.10
CA ASP A 120 -9.01 10.35 2.46
C ASP A 120 -8.37 9.22 3.27
N ILE A 121 -8.77 7.99 2.96
CA ILE A 121 -8.22 6.78 3.61
C ILE A 121 -6.81 6.41 3.10
N SER A 122 -6.19 7.17 2.21
CA SER A 122 -4.85 6.85 1.72
C SER A 122 -3.74 7.42 2.61
N VAL A 123 -4.07 8.38 3.49
CA VAL A 123 -3.14 9.01 4.42
C VAL A 123 -3.76 9.08 5.82
N TRP A 124 -3.07 8.50 6.79
CA TRP A 124 -3.49 8.44 8.19
C TRP A 124 -2.44 9.07 9.08
N ASP A 125 -2.88 9.62 10.20
CA ASP A 125 -1.98 9.95 11.29
C ASP A 125 -1.28 8.69 11.82
N VAL A 126 -0.20 8.90 12.58
CA VAL A 126 0.54 7.82 13.23
C VAL A 126 -0.41 7.00 14.10
N GLU A 127 -0.28 5.68 14.07
CA GLU A 127 -1.03 4.78 14.96
C GLU A 127 -0.86 5.19 16.42
N GLN A 128 -1.97 5.37 17.12
CA GLN A 128 -1.98 5.76 18.52
C GLN A 128 -2.52 4.64 19.38
N GLU A 129 -1.83 4.37 20.49
CA GLU A 129 -2.31 3.49 21.55
C GLU A 129 -3.15 4.29 22.55
N ILE A 130 -4.38 3.84 22.83
CA ILE A 130 -5.24 4.45 23.86
C ILE A 130 -4.80 3.94 25.25
N LYS A 131 -3.71 4.51 25.77
CA LYS A 131 -3.09 4.05 27.02
C LYS A 131 -4.01 4.12 28.23
N ASN A 132 -4.95 5.07 28.26
CA ASN A 132 -5.88 5.22 29.38
C ASN A 132 -6.79 4.00 29.57
N PHE A 133 -6.97 3.17 28.52
CA PHE A 133 -7.73 1.93 28.64
C PHE A 133 -6.92 0.80 29.31
N ASN A 134 -5.61 0.93 29.45
CA ASN A 134 -4.78 -0.08 30.11
C ASN A 134 -4.95 0.03 31.64
N HIS A 135 -6.01 -0.59 32.17
CA HIS A 135 -6.29 -0.68 33.60
C HIS A 135 -5.99 -2.11 34.12
N PRO A 136 -5.45 -2.30 35.34
CA PRO A 136 -5.07 -3.63 35.86
C PRO A 136 -6.17 -4.70 35.77
N ASP A 137 -7.42 -4.28 36.00
CA ASP A 137 -8.60 -5.15 35.95
C ASP A 137 -9.27 -5.22 34.57
N ASN A 138 -8.80 -4.42 33.60
CA ASN A 138 -9.35 -4.36 32.24
C ASN A 138 -8.83 -5.51 31.38
N ARG A 139 -9.33 -6.70 31.72
CA ARG A 139 -9.05 -7.95 31.02
C ARG A 139 -10.06 -8.16 29.90
N GLY A 140 -9.57 -8.15 28.65
CA GLY A 140 -10.39 -8.59 27.52
C GLY A 140 -10.78 -7.52 26.53
N ILE A 141 -10.09 -6.37 26.52
CA ILE A 141 -10.26 -5.25 25.58
C ILE A 141 -10.52 -5.79 24.16
N THR A 142 -11.78 -5.75 23.73
CA THR A 142 -12.22 -6.26 22.43
C THR A 142 -13.56 -5.65 22.03
N TYR A 143 -13.85 -5.65 20.74
CA TYR A 143 -15.09 -5.13 20.15
C TYR A 143 -15.25 -3.63 20.44
N PRO A 144 -14.39 -2.76 19.87
CA PRO A 144 -14.59 -1.32 19.98
C PRO A 144 -15.96 -0.96 19.38
N ASN A 145 -16.67 -0.06 20.04
CA ASN A 145 -17.96 0.45 19.60
C ASN A 145 -18.04 1.97 19.82
N PRO A 146 -17.57 2.79 18.86
CA PRO A 146 -17.63 4.24 18.96
C PRO A 146 -19.03 4.79 18.61
N TYR A 147 -19.57 5.67 19.44
CA TYR A 147 -20.80 6.42 19.20
C TYR A 147 -20.62 7.88 19.58
N MET A 148 -21.12 8.79 18.75
CA MET A 148 -21.01 10.23 18.96
C MET A 148 -22.39 10.84 19.18
N LEU A 149 -22.51 11.71 20.19
CA LEU A 149 -23.73 12.41 20.53
C LEU A 149 -23.59 13.89 20.22
N SER A 150 -24.36 14.38 19.22
CA SER A 150 -24.26 15.77 18.75
C SER A 150 -24.82 16.79 19.75
N GLU A 151 -25.72 16.41 20.66
CA GLU A 151 -26.27 17.29 21.69
C GLU A 151 -25.40 17.35 22.96
N GLU A 152 -24.35 16.51 23.04
CA GLU A 152 -23.32 16.53 24.08
C GLU A 152 -21.99 17.06 23.51
N ASP A 153 -22.04 18.15 22.75
CA ASP A 153 -20.87 18.80 22.15
C ASP A 153 -20.00 17.85 21.28
N ASN A 154 -20.65 16.89 20.59
CA ASN A 154 -20.00 15.83 19.81
C ASN A 154 -19.10 14.90 20.64
N ARG A 155 -19.39 14.73 21.94
CA ARG A 155 -18.73 13.74 22.78
C ARG A 155 -18.79 12.36 22.13
N VAL A 156 -17.64 11.71 22.09
CA VAL A 156 -17.49 10.34 21.59
C VAL A 156 -17.45 9.39 22.77
N TYR A 157 -18.41 8.47 22.82
CA TYR A 157 -18.41 7.33 23.72
C TYR A 157 -17.78 6.12 23.03
N MET A 158 -16.90 5.43 23.75
CA MET A 158 -16.34 4.15 23.35
C MET A 158 -16.84 3.07 24.29
N PHE A 159 -17.46 2.03 23.71
CA PHE A 159 -17.88 0.85 24.45
C PHE A 159 -17.10 -0.37 23.97
N TRP A 160 -16.77 -1.27 24.90
CA TRP A 160 -16.07 -2.50 24.57
C TRP A 160 -16.26 -3.55 25.68
N ARG A 161 -15.85 -4.80 25.42
CA ARG A 161 -15.74 -5.81 26.48
C ARG A 161 -14.42 -5.58 27.22
N GLY A 162 -14.47 -5.23 28.50
CA GLY A 162 -13.31 -4.72 29.21
C GLY A 162 -13.19 -5.22 30.65
N ILE A 163 -13.43 -4.35 31.63
CA ILE A 163 -13.24 -4.60 33.06
C ILE A 163 -13.94 -5.90 33.44
N ASN A 164 -13.15 -6.88 33.88
CA ASN A 164 -13.62 -8.23 34.24
C ASN A 164 -14.39 -8.99 33.14
N TYR A 165 -14.13 -8.72 31.86
CA TYR A 165 -14.88 -9.23 30.70
C TYR A 165 -16.34 -8.77 30.64
N GLU A 166 -16.68 -7.69 31.34
CA GLU A 166 -18.00 -7.05 31.32
C GLU A 166 -17.94 -5.79 30.42
N PRO A 167 -19.08 -5.25 29.99
CA PRO A 167 -19.12 -4.08 29.11
C PRO A 167 -18.57 -2.87 29.85
N THR A 168 -17.72 -2.12 29.16
CA THR A 168 -16.95 -1.01 29.71
C THR A 168 -17.15 0.20 28.83
N VAL A 169 -17.20 1.37 29.43
CA VAL A 169 -17.36 2.67 28.76
C VAL A 169 -16.19 3.58 29.10
N SER A 170 -15.85 4.44 28.14
CA SER A 170 -15.07 5.65 28.32
C SER A 170 -15.59 6.68 27.32
N TYR A 171 -15.35 7.96 27.57
CA TYR A 171 -15.73 9.04 26.68
C TYR A 171 -14.56 9.98 26.38
N ASN A 172 -14.69 10.74 25.30
CA ASN A 172 -13.71 11.72 24.86
C ASN A 172 -14.43 12.93 24.22
N ASP A 173 -14.05 14.13 24.64
CA ASP A 173 -14.57 15.41 24.13
C ASP A 173 -13.73 15.98 22.97
N ASP A 174 -12.53 15.44 22.73
CA ASP A 174 -11.65 15.73 21.59
C ASP A 174 -11.12 14.42 20.98
N VAL A 175 -11.87 13.90 19.99
CA VAL A 175 -11.55 12.66 19.28
C VAL A 175 -10.16 12.66 18.64
N TYR A 176 -9.54 13.81 18.37
CA TYR A 176 -8.21 13.91 17.77
C TYR A 176 -7.09 13.75 18.81
N ASN A 177 -7.41 13.86 20.10
CA ASN A 177 -6.44 13.79 21.18
C ASN A 177 -6.64 12.54 22.04
N VAL A 178 -5.91 11.48 21.71
CA VAL A 178 -5.96 10.19 22.42
C VAL A 178 -5.62 10.25 23.91
N LYS A 179 -5.05 11.34 24.42
CA LYS A 179 -4.71 11.47 25.85
C LYS A 179 -5.91 11.90 26.70
N THR A 180 -7.00 12.34 26.08
CA THR A 180 -8.16 12.94 26.77
C THR A 180 -9.31 11.97 27.02
N TRP A 181 -9.17 10.70 26.63
CA TRP A 181 -10.11 9.64 27.01
C TRP A 181 -10.24 9.56 28.54
N SER A 182 -11.47 9.50 29.03
CA SER A 182 -11.78 9.30 30.45
C SER A 182 -11.24 7.94 30.95
N SER A 183 -11.15 7.77 32.26
CA SER A 183 -10.81 6.46 32.82
C SER A 183 -11.90 5.44 32.49
N PRO A 184 -11.55 4.17 32.18
CA PRO A 184 -12.52 3.15 31.84
C PRO A 184 -13.40 2.79 33.04
N GLU A 185 -14.71 2.71 32.84
CA GLU A 185 -15.68 2.34 33.87
C GLU A 185 -16.54 1.17 33.42
N GLN A 186 -16.83 0.24 34.33
CA GLN A 186 -17.69 -0.90 34.02
C GLN A 186 -19.13 -0.39 33.86
N LEU A 187 -19.75 -0.59 32.69
CA LEU A 187 -21.07 -0.04 32.35
C LEU A 187 -22.18 -0.72 33.15
N PHE A 188 -22.19 -2.06 33.18
CA PHE A 188 -23.15 -2.81 33.99
C PHE A 188 -22.54 -4.08 34.54
N LYS A 189 -23.21 -4.66 35.54
CA LYS A 189 -22.77 -5.85 36.26
C LYS A 189 -23.78 -6.98 36.12
N SER A 190 -23.34 -8.09 35.53
CA SER A 190 -24.18 -9.27 35.29
C SER A 190 -24.36 -10.15 36.54
N GLY A 191 -23.38 -10.10 37.46
CA GLY A 191 -23.30 -10.92 38.67
C GLY A 191 -22.62 -12.29 38.44
N PRO A 192 -22.14 -12.98 39.49
CA PRO A 192 -21.50 -14.28 39.34
C PRO A 192 -22.50 -15.37 38.93
N HIS A 193 -22.05 -16.38 38.21
CA HIS A 193 -22.83 -17.57 37.84
C HIS A 193 -23.43 -18.25 39.09
N PRO A 194 -24.76 -18.32 39.29
CA PRO A 194 -25.40 -18.93 40.45
C PRO A 194 -24.83 -20.27 40.92
N GLU A 195 -24.52 -21.20 40.01
CA GLU A 195 -23.99 -22.51 40.39
C GLU A 195 -22.46 -22.56 40.58
N SER A 196 -21.68 -21.88 39.74
CA SER A 196 -20.21 -22.01 39.72
C SER A 196 -19.47 -20.89 40.45
N GLY A 197 -20.17 -19.80 40.81
CA GLY A 197 -19.59 -18.60 41.40
C GLY A 197 -18.61 -17.83 40.49
N ARG A 198 -18.36 -18.31 39.26
CA ARG A 198 -17.43 -17.68 38.31
C ARG A 198 -18.05 -16.44 37.68
N ASN A 199 -17.19 -15.51 37.27
CA ASN A 199 -17.63 -14.34 36.53
C ASN A 199 -18.22 -14.76 35.17
N VAL A 200 -19.42 -14.27 34.88
CA VAL A 200 -20.05 -14.44 33.57
C VAL A 200 -19.47 -13.41 32.58
N ARG A 201 -19.55 -13.71 31.28
CA ARG A 201 -19.00 -12.87 30.21
C ARG A 201 -20.14 -12.48 29.27
N PRO A 202 -20.88 -11.39 29.54
CA PRO A 202 -21.97 -10.98 28.68
C PRO A 202 -21.44 -10.40 27.35
N TYR A 203 -22.38 -10.20 26.44
CA TYR A 203 -22.20 -9.51 25.18
C TYR A 203 -23.21 -8.37 25.08
N THR A 204 -22.87 -7.34 24.32
CA THR A 204 -23.68 -6.12 24.20
C THR A 204 -23.73 -5.66 22.75
N LYS A 205 -24.92 -5.25 22.32
CA LYS A 205 -25.18 -4.52 21.08
C LYS A 205 -25.73 -3.15 21.41
N ILE A 206 -25.38 -2.17 20.58
CA ILE A 206 -25.58 -0.76 20.86
C ILE A 206 -26.21 -0.10 19.64
N ALA A 207 -27.12 0.84 19.88
CA ALA A 207 -27.64 1.78 18.88
C ALA A 207 -27.68 3.18 19.48
N SER A 208 -27.70 4.20 18.64
CA SER A 208 -27.84 5.58 19.08
C SER A 208 -28.71 6.34 18.07
N ASN A 209 -29.43 7.34 18.57
CA ASN A 209 -30.13 8.31 17.73
C ASN A 209 -29.17 9.39 17.16
N GLY A 210 -27.88 9.37 17.53
CA GLY A 210 -26.84 10.32 17.10
C GLY A 210 -26.94 11.72 17.74
N LYS A 211 -27.86 11.91 18.68
CA LYS A 211 -28.18 13.19 19.31
C LYS A 211 -27.85 13.17 20.79
N ASP A 212 -28.66 12.47 21.57
CA ASP A 212 -28.68 12.51 23.03
C ASP A 212 -28.93 11.13 23.69
N GLU A 213 -29.17 10.07 22.89
CA GLU A 213 -29.48 8.74 23.41
C GLU A 213 -28.57 7.63 22.89
N ILE A 214 -28.26 6.68 23.79
CA ILE A 214 -27.55 5.43 23.45
C ILE A 214 -28.30 4.26 24.08
N HIS A 215 -28.69 3.29 23.27
CA HIS A 215 -29.49 2.13 23.66
C HIS A 215 -28.63 0.88 23.69
N PHE A 216 -28.84 0.06 24.71
CA PHE A 216 -28.06 -1.15 24.96
C PHE A 216 -28.98 -2.35 25.03
N VAL A 217 -28.65 -3.40 24.29
CA VAL A 217 -29.15 -4.75 24.53
C VAL A 217 -27.99 -5.63 24.93
N PHE A 218 -28.18 -6.49 25.93
CA PHE A 218 -27.10 -7.34 26.42
C PHE A 218 -27.60 -8.68 26.97
N THR A 219 -26.71 -9.67 26.91
CA THR A 219 -26.90 -10.96 27.59
C THR A 219 -26.45 -10.88 29.04
N ASP A 220 -26.87 -11.82 29.89
CA ASP A 220 -26.37 -11.94 31.26
C ASP A 220 -25.31 -13.02 31.47
N GLY A 221 -24.72 -13.47 30.37
CA GLY A 221 -23.61 -14.41 30.36
C GLY A 221 -23.38 -14.99 28.98
N HIS A 222 -22.22 -15.63 28.83
CA HIS A 222 -21.84 -16.23 27.56
C HIS A 222 -22.72 -17.45 27.29
N PRO A 223 -23.38 -17.54 26.12
CA PRO A 223 -24.30 -18.65 25.83
C PRO A 223 -23.62 -20.02 25.92
N ARG A 224 -22.31 -20.14 25.67
CA ARG A 224 -21.57 -21.40 25.82
C ARG A 224 -21.44 -21.85 27.27
N GLN A 225 -21.36 -20.91 28.21
CA GLN A 225 -21.15 -21.17 29.63
C GLN A 225 -22.47 -21.19 30.41
N TRP A 226 -23.50 -20.53 29.90
CA TRP A 226 -24.76 -20.32 30.60
C TRP A 226 -25.95 -20.73 29.71
N PRO A 227 -26.54 -21.93 29.92
CA PRO A 227 -27.63 -22.47 29.12
C PRO A 227 -28.96 -21.73 29.15
N GLU A 228 -29.17 -20.84 30.12
CA GLU A 228 -30.40 -20.09 30.33
C GLU A 228 -30.13 -18.57 30.30
N ASN A 229 -29.33 -18.08 29.33
CA ASN A 229 -28.93 -16.66 29.31
C ASN A 229 -30.05 -15.84 28.68
N SER A 230 -30.40 -14.75 29.35
CA SER A 230 -31.53 -13.90 29.00
C SER A 230 -31.04 -12.65 28.27
N ILE A 231 -31.96 -11.93 27.62
CA ILE A 231 -31.68 -10.67 26.92
C ILE A 231 -32.31 -9.52 27.71
N TYR A 232 -31.53 -8.48 27.96
CA TYR A 232 -31.92 -7.30 28.74
C TYR A 232 -31.72 -6.03 27.92
N TYR A 233 -32.45 -4.99 28.29
CA TYR A 233 -32.42 -3.68 27.64
C TYR A 233 -32.33 -2.55 28.67
N MET A 234 -31.54 -1.54 28.34
CA MET A 234 -31.51 -0.22 28.97
C MET A 234 -31.09 0.83 27.95
N TYR A 235 -31.29 2.10 28.25
CA TYR A 235 -30.74 3.19 27.44
C TYR A 235 -30.17 4.30 28.32
N TYR A 236 -29.30 5.11 27.74
CA TYR A 236 -28.66 6.29 28.31
C TYR A 236 -29.29 7.54 27.70
N ARG A 237 -29.50 8.58 28.52
CA ARG A 237 -29.83 9.94 28.08
C ARG A 237 -29.30 10.95 29.10
N ALA A 238 -28.53 11.93 28.65
CA ALA A 238 -28.10 13.10 29.42
C ALA A 238 -27.47 12.79 30.80
N GLY A 239 -26.59 11.78 30.86
CA GLY A 239 -25.89 11.38 32.09
C GLY A 239 -26.52 10.20 32.84
N ASP A 240 -27.80 9.90 32.57
CA ASP A 240 -28.59 8.92 33.31
C ASP A 240 -28.96 7.70 32.46
N PHE A 241 -29.24 6.58 33.13
CA PHE A 241 -29.69 5.33 32.52
C PHE A 241 -31.13 5.02 32.89
N TYR A 242 -31.86 4.50 31.92
CA TYR A 242 -33.30 4.22 32.00
C TYR A 242 -33.61 2.81 31.52
N ASN A 243 -34.70 2.23 32.02
CA ASN A 243 -35.28 1.01 31.49
C ASN A 243 -36.32 1.31 30.37
N ALA A 244 -36.95 0.30 29.78
CA ALA A 244 -37.92 0.48 28.69
C ALA A 244 -39.19 1.26 29.07
N LYS A 245 -39.46 1.46 30.36
CA LYS A 245 -40.59 2.23 30.88
C LYS A 245 -40.22 3.67 31.25
N ASP A 246 -39.04 4.13 30.83
CA ASP A 246 -38.47 5.44 31.18
C ASP A 246 -38.27 5.64 32.70
N GLU A 247 -38.13 4.55 33.45
CA GLU A 247 -37.75 4.62 34.87
C GLU A 247 -36.22 4.71 34.96
N GLU A 248 -35.71 5.70 35.70
CA GLU A 248 -34.28 5.87 35.98
C GLU A 248 -33.76 4.68 36.81
N ILE A 249 -32.64 4.08 36.37
CA ILE A 249 -32.04 2.89 36.99
C ILE A 249 -30.60 3.11 37.49
N GLY A 250 -29.98 4.23 37.13
CA GLY A 250 -28.70 4.71 37.64
C GLY A 250 -28.13 5.82 36.75
N SER A 251 -26.87 6.20 36.97
CA SER A 251 -26.20 7.30 36.25
C SER A 251 -24.74 6.98 35.94
N MET A 252 -24.13 7.75 35.04
CA MET A 252 -22.70 7.66 34.72
C MET A 252 -21.82 7.92 35.95
N ASP A 253 -22.25 8.74 36.89
CA ASP A 253 -21.51 9.03 38.13
C ASP A 253 -21.53 7.86 39.14
N ASN A 254 -22.36 6.84 38.92
CA ASN A 254 -22.57 5.72 39.83
C ASN A 254 -22.64 4.37 39.11
N LEU A 255 -21.66 4.14 38.23
CA LEU A 255 -21.46 2.85 37.56
C LEU A 255 -20.84 1.81 38.51
N PRO A 256 -21.11 0.49 38.32
CA PRO A 256 -21.91 -0.12 37.25
C PRO A 256 -23.41 -0.21 37.54
N ILE A 257 -24.23 -0.23 36.48
CA ILE A 257 -25.67 -0.50 36.58
C ILE A 257 -25.93 -1.98 36.93
N GLU A 258 -26.78 -2.24 37.92
CA GLU A 258 -27.18 -3.60 38.31
C GLU A 258 -28.19 -4.18 37.31
N LYS A 259 -27.88 -5.36 36.73
CA LYS A 259 -28.74 -6.05 35.75
C LYS A 259 -30.21 -6.16 36.16
N SER A 260 -30.46 -6.36 37.45
CA SER A 260 -31.82 -6.54 38.00
C SER A 260 -32.75 -5.34 37.77
N LYS A 261 -32.20 -4.16 37.47
CA LYS A 261 -32.98 -2.95 37.17
C LYS A 261 -33.30 -2.80 35.68
N ALA A 262 -32.57 -3.48 34.80
CA ALA A 262 -32.78 -3.41 33.36
C ALA A 262 -34.08 -4.15 32.94
N SER A 263 -34.64 -3.76 31.80
CA SER A 263 -35.83 -4.42 31.24
C SER A 263 -35.48 -5.79 30.69
N VAL A 264 -36.23 -6.83 31.06
CA VAL A 264 -36.09 -8.16 30.48
C VAL A 264 -36.82 -8.18 29.13
N VAL A 265 -36.06 -8.37 28.05
CA VAL A 265 -36.59 -8.51 26.68
C VAL A 265 -37.02 -9.96 26.45
N TYR A 266 -36.13 -10.89 26.79
CA TYR A 266 -36.36 -12.32 26.69
C TYR A 266 -35.82 -13.01 27.94
N LYS A 267 -36.67 -13.78 28.60
CA LYS A 267 -36.29 -14.62 29.72
C LYS A 267 -36.06 -16.05 29.24
N ALA A 268 -34.82 -16.52 29.31
CA ALA A 268 -34.51 -17.90 28.97
C ALA A 268 -35.00 -18.89 30.02
N ASP A 269 -35.39 -20.06 29.55
CA ASP A 269 -35.79 -21.23 30.33
C ASP A 269 -35.33 -22.52 29.62
N LYS A 270 -35.52 -23.68 30.25
CA LYS A 270 -35.11 -24.99 29.70
C LYS A 270 -35.79 -25.36 28.39
N GLN A 271 -36.95 -24.79 28.08
CA GLN A 271 -37.74 -25.11 26.89
C GLN A 271 -37.33 -24.23 25.71
N ASN A 272 -37.16 -22.93 25.93
CA ASN A 272 -36.89 -21.93 24.91
C ASN A 272 -35.38 -21.71 24.68
N GLY A 273 -34.55 -22.10 25.66
CA GLY A 273 -33.09 -22.14 25.55
C GLY A 273 -32.40 -20.78 25.67
N ARG A 274 -31.07 -20.83 25.56
CA ARG A 274 -30.17 -19.67 25.58
C ARG A 274 -30.41 -18.73 24.39
N ALA A 275 -30.01 -17.48 24.54
CA ALA A 275 -30.06 -16.47 23.50
C ALA A 275 -28.69 -15.84 23.19
N TRP A 276 -28.56 -15.28 22.00
CA TRP A 276 -27.45 -14.40 21.62
C TRP A 276 -27.99 -13.17 20.91
N ASP A 277 -27.70 -11.99 21.43
CA ASP A 277 -27.99 -10.70 20.82
C ASP A 277 -27.22 -10.49 19.51
N TRP A 278 -27.91 -9.97 18.50
CA TRP A 278 -27.35 -9.72 17.17
C TRP A 278 -27.36 -8.24 16.80
N ASP A 279 -28.48 -7.54 17.02
CA ASP A 279 -28.57 -6.12 16.71
C ASP A 279 -29.72 -5.43 17.46
N ILE A 280 -29.61 -4.11 17.60
CA ILE A 280 -30.65 -3.22 18.13
C ILE A 280 -30.75 -2.01 17.21
N ALA A 281 -31.96 -1.52 16.96
CA ALA A 281 -32.23 -0.29 16.21
C ALA A 281 -33.42 0.45 16.85
N LEU A 282 -33.66 1.69 16.42
CA LEU A 282 -34.77 2.52 16.92
C LEU A 282 -35.81 2.71 15.83
N ASP A 283 -37.09 2.60 16.19
CA ASP A 283 -38.17 2.99 15.29
C ASP A 283 -38.30 4.51 15.17
N SER A 284 -39.15 4.98 14.26
CA SER A 284 -39.41 6.41 14.05
C SER A 284 -40.00 7.15 15.27
N ARG A 285 -40.37 6.45 16.33
CA ARG A 285 -40.83 6.99 17.62
C ARG A 285 -39.78 6.82 18.73
N GLY A 286 -38.57 6.37 18.42
CA GLY A 286 -37.51 6.10 19.40
C GLY A 286 -37.66 4.78 20.17
N ASN A 287 -38.64 3.93 19.85
CA ASN A 287 -38.79 2.65 20.54
C ASN A 287 -37.74 1.64 20.05
N PRO A 288 -37.15 0.87 20.98
CA PRO A 288 -36.16 -0.15 20.62
C PRO A 288 -36.78 -1.34 19.90
N VAL A 289 -36.07 -1.79 18.87
CA VAL A 289 -36.29 -3.01 18.12
C VAL A 289 -35.02 -3.85 18.19
N ILE A 290 -35.14 -5.13 18.50
CA ILE A 290 -34.03 -6.03 18.80
C ILE A 290 -34.18 -7.29 17.97
N VAL A 291 -33.10 -7.71 17.33
CA VAL A 291 -33.00 -9.05 16.74
C VAL A 291 -31.96 -9.87 17.47
N TYR A 292 -32.30 -11.13 17.69
CA TYR A 292 -31.45 -12.06 18.43
C TYR A 292 -31.75 -13.50 18.01
N THR A 293 -30.87 -14.43 18.39
CA THR A 293 -31.08 -15.86 18.16
C THR A 293 -31.48 -16.54 19.45
N ARG A 294 -32.50 -17.41 19.41
CA ARG A 294 -32.78 -18.41 20.46
C ARG A 294 -32.25 -19.78 20.05
N MET A 295 -31.68 -20.50 21.01
CA MET A 295 -31.07 -21.81 20.80
C MET A 295 -31.54 -22.82 21.85
N PRO A 296 -32.73 -23.45 21.65
CA PRO A 296 -33.19 -24.55 22.49
C PRO A 296 -32.17 -25.71 22.55
N LYS A 297 -31.43 -25.92 21.46
CA LYS A 297 -30.30 -26.86 21.34
C LYS A 297 -29.20 -26.23 20.49
N GLU A 298 -27.96 -26.68 20.65
CA GLU A 298 -26.80 -26.28 19.84
C GLU A 298 -26.97 -26.48 18.32
N THR A 299 -27.97 -27.25 17.87
CA THR A 299 -28.26 -27.51 16.46
C THR A 299 -29.54 -26.84 15.96
N ASP A 300 -30.24 -26.09 16.81
CA ASP A 300 -31.55 -25.51 16.55
C ASP A 300 -31.49 -24.01 16.85
N HIS A 301 -31.14 -23.23 15.84
CA HIS A 301 -31.02 -21.77 15.94
C HIS A 301 -32.23 -21.12 15.29
N ARG A 302 -32.84 -20.15 15.98
CA ARG A 302 -34.07 -19.49 15.54
C ARG A 302 -33.90 -17.98 15.66
N TYR A 303 -34.19 -17.24 14.59
CA TYR A 303 -34.18 -15.78 14.65
C TYR A 303 -35.47 -15.26 15.27
N HIS A 304 -35.33 -14.29 16.17
CA HIS A 304 -36.41 -13.62 16.87
C HIS A 304 -36.32 -12.11 16.67
N TYR A 305 -37.49 -11.48 16.65
CA TYR A 305 -37.71 -10.05 16.54
C TYR A 305 -38.48 -9.60 17.77
N ALA A 306 -37.85 -8.80 18.62
CA ALA A 306 -38.48 -8.20 19.79
C ALA A 306 -38.60 -6.69 19.63
N ARG A 307 -39.76 -6.13 19.97
CA ARG A 307 -40.03 -4.69 19.87
C ARG A 307 -40.78 -4.20 21.10
N TRP A 308 -40.41 -3.01 21.58
CA TRP A 308 -41.19 -2.30 22.59
C TRP A 308 -42.37 -1.57 21.93
N ASP A 309 -43.60 -1.84 22.41
CA ASP A 309 -44.81 -1.19 21.89
C ASP A 309 -45.20 0.11 22.63
N GLY A 310 -44.40 0.52 23.62
CA GLY A 310 -44.68 1.59 24.56
C GLY A 310 -45.16 1.09 25.94
N SER A 311 -45.49 -0.20 26.07
CA SER A 311 -46.02 -0.79 27.30
C SER A 311 -45.43 -2.16 27.65
N LYS A 312 -45.11 -2.98 26.65
CA LYS A 312 -44.55 -4.33 26.79
C LYS A 312 -43.66 -4.68 25.60
N TRP A 313 -42.83 -5.70 25.79
CA TRP A 313 -42.09 -6.35 24.72
C TRP A 313 -43.00 -7.30 23.93
N ILE A 314 -43.07 -7.11 22.62
CA ILE A 314 -43.67 -8.04 21.66
C ILE A 314 -42.52 -8.84 21.04
N ASP A 315 -42.59 -10.16 21.09
CA ASP A 315 -41.49 -11.04 20.67
C ASP A 315 -41.99 -12.17 19.77
N ASN A 316 -41.58 -12.09 18.50
CA ASN A 316 -42.03 -12.98 17.44
C ASN A 316 -40.85 -13.75 16.84
N LYS A 317 -41.04 -15.05 16.57
CA LYS A 317 -40.09 -15.83 15.77
C LYS A 317 -40.19 -15.37 14.31
N ILE A 318 -39.04 -15.10 13.68
CA ILE A 318 -38.94 -14.73 12.26
C ILE A 318 -38.89 -15.99 11.40
N CYS A 319 -37.84 -16.79 11.55
CA CYS A 319 -37.64 -18.06 10.85
C CYS A 319 -36.59 -18.93 11.55
N ASP A 320 -36.41 -20.16 11.07
CA ASP A 320 -35.29 -21.01 11.47
C ASP A 320 -33.99 -20.52 10.80
N ALA A 321 -32.92 -20.42 11.59
CA ALA A 321 -31.58 -20.06 11.14
C ALA A 321 -30.72 -21.28 10.78
N GLY A 322 -31.23 -22.49 11.06
CA GLY A 322 -30.48 -23.74 10.93
C GLY A 322 -29.61 -24.01 12.15
N LYS A 323 -28.31 -24.17 11.92
CA LYS A 323 -27.30 -24.47 12.95
C LYS A 323 -26.10 -23.52 12.78
N TRP A 324 -25.04 -23.73 13.56
CA TRP A 324 -23.80 -22.98 13.42
C TRP A 324 -23.27 -22.96 11.97
N PHE A 325 -22.68 -21.84 11.54
CA PHE A 325 -22.08 -21.71 10.21
C PHE A 325 -20.64 -22.23 10.07
N PRO A 326 -19.79 -22.32 11.13
CA PRO A 326 -18.47 -22.91 10.99
C PRO A 326 -18.49 -24.31 10.38
N GLN A 327 -17.58 -24.54 9.44
CA GLN A 327 -17.41 -25.79 8.70
C GLN A 327 -16.67 -26.82 9.56
N THR A 328 -17.42 -27.52 10.42
CA THR A 328 -16.87 -28.55 11.31
C THR A 328 -16.24 -29.71 10.50
N PRO A 329 -14.96 -30.07 10.74
CA PRO A 329 -14.36 -31.23 10.11
C PRO A 329 -15.13 -32.53 10.44
N LYS A 330 -15.23 -33.44 9.45
CA LYS A 330 -15.93 -34.73 9.63
C LYS A 330 -15.42 -35.48 10.86
N GLY A 331 -16.34 -35.89 11.74
CA GLY A 331 -16.04 -36.62 12.98
C GLY A 331 -15.50 -35.78 14.13
N LYS A 332 -15.46 -34.44 14.01
CA LYS A 332 -15.12 -33.52 15.11
C LYS A 332 -16.39 -32.87 15.67
N LYS A 333 -16.35 -32.50 16.96
CA LYS A 333 -17.38 -31.66 17.59
C LYS A 333 -17.10 -30.20 17.25
N GLU A 334 -18.14 -29.43 16.95
CA GLU A 334 -18.02 -27.99 16.73
C GLU A 334 -17.52 -27.28 18.00
N ARG A 335 -16.57 -26.36 17.82
CA ARG A 335 -15.98 -25.55 18.89
C ARG A 335 -16.83 -24.32 19.21
N GLU A 336 -17.47 -23.75 18.18
CA GLU A 336 -18.34 -22.58 18.27
C GLU A 336 -19.79 -22.92 17.87
N PRO A 337 -20.47 -23.86 18.55
CA PRO A 337 -21.79 -24.35 18.12
C PRO A 337 -22.90 -23.30 18.25
N HIS A 338 -22.60 -22.13 18.78
CA HIS A 338 -23.55 -21.03 18.97
C HIS A 338 -23.37 -19.91 17.92
N TYR A 339 -22.41 -20.04 16.99
CA TYR A 339 -22.19 -19.07 15.91
C TYR A 339 -23.25 -19.25 14.81
N SER A 340 -24.41 -18.63 15.00
CA SER A 340 -25.48 -18.59 13.98
C SER A 340 -25.01 -17.89 12.71
N PRO A 341 -25.61 -18.18 11.54
CA PRO A 341 -25.23 -17.54 10.29
C PRO A 341 -25.34 -16.00 10.31
N GLY A 342 -26.38 -15.45 10.94
CA GLY A 342 -26.48 -14.04 11.32
C GLY A 342 -27.75 -13.33 10.86
N ILE A 343 -28.10 -12.28 11.60
CA ILE A 343 -29.24 -11.39 11.34
C ILE A 343 -28.88 -9.97 11.77
N VAL A 344 -29.41 -8.96 11.09
CA VAL A 344 -29.19 -7.54 11.37
C VAL A 344 -30.45 -6.73 11.03
N LEU A 345 -30.70 -5.64 11.76
CA LEU A 345 -31.79 -4.72 11.46
C LEU A 345 -31.34 -3.69 10.41
N ASP A 346 -32.28 -3.22 9.61
CA ASP A 346 -32.12 -1.94 8.93
C ASP A 346 -32.36 -0.81 9.93
N HIS A 347 -31.32 -0.02 10.19
CA HIS A 347 -31.38 1.06 11.20
C HIS A 347 -32.18 2.27 10.71
N SER A 348 -32.38 2.43 9.39
CA SER A 348 -33.26 3.44 8.81
C SER A 348 -34.74 3.01 8.86
N ASN A 349 -34.98 1.69 8.84
CA ASN A 349 -36.31 1.11 8.89
C ASN A 349 -36.30 -0.27 9.58
N PRO A 350 -36.46 -0.34 10.92
CA PRO A 350 -36.36 -1.59 11.67
C PRO A 350 -37.56 -2.53 11.49
N ASN A 351 -38.42 -2.30 10.49
CA ASN A 351 -39.37 -3.30 9.99
C ASN A 351 -38.75 -4.19 8.90
N ALA A 352 -37.52 -3.90 8.47
CA ALA A 352 -36.72 -4.74 7.60
C ALA A 352 -35.55 -5.35 8.37
N VAL A 353 -35.27 -6.63 8.09
CA VAL A 353 -34.10 -7.35 8.60
C VAL A 353 -33.39 -8.04 7.44
N TYR A 354 -32.07 -8.13 7.55
CA TYR A 354 -31.24 -8.91 6.64
C TYR A 354 -30.70 -10.10 7.41
N LEU A 355 -30.85 -11.30 6.87
CA LEU A 355 -30.48 -12.54 7.57
C LEU A 355 -29.84 -13.55 6.64
N SER A 356 -28.99 -14.41 7.21
CA SER A 356 -28.43 -15.58 6.55
C SER A 356 -29.15 -16.85 7.03
N LYS A 357 -29.55 -17.72 6.09
CA LYS A 357 -30.16 -19.02 6.41
C LYS A 357 -29.81 -20.07 5.33
N PRO A 358 -29.98 -21.37 5.63
CA PRO A 358 -29.80 -22.42 4.63
C PRO A 358 -30.80 -22.30 3.46
N ALA A 359 -30.29 -22.28 2.24
CA ALA A 359 -31.04 -22.36 0.98
C ALA A 359 -30.13 -22.95 -0.12
N ASP A 360 -30.69 -23.73 -1.05
CA ASP A 360 -29.98 -24.26 -2.23
C ASP A 360 -28.65 -24.99 -1.94
N GLY A 361 -28.60 -25.67 -0.79
CA GLY A 361 -27.41 -26.43 -0.36
C GLY A 361 -26.30 -25.58 0.28
N ASN A 362 -26.49 -24.26 0.39
CA ASN A 362 -25.56 -23.32 1.01
C ASN A 362 -26.23 -22.39 2.04
N LEU A 363 -25.50 -21.40 2.56
CA LEU A 363 -26.04 -20.29 3.35
C LEU A 363 -26.22 -19.07 2.44
N GLU A 364 -27.42 -18.50 2.40
CA GLU A 364 -27.77 -17.39 1.51
C GLU A 364 -28.34 -16.20 2.31
N ILE A 365 -28.19 -15.00 1.74
CA ILE A 365 -28.68 -13.74 2.32
C ILE A 365 -30.10 -13.46 1.85
N PHE A 366 -30.96 -13.10 2.80
CA PHE A 366 -32.34 -12.70 2.54
C PHE A 366 -32.65 -11.36 3.19
N ARG A 367 -33.52 -10.60 2.54
CA ARG A 367 -34.25 -9.48 3.13
C ARG A 367 -35.62 -9.96 3.58
N TYR A 368 -35.99 -9.64 4.82
CA TYR A 368 -37.28 -9.95 5.40
C TYR A 368 -37.94 -8.64 5.83
N GLN A 369 -39.21 -8.44 5.46
CA GLN A 369 -39.96 -7.24 5.81
C GLN A 369 -41.28 -7.60 6.50
N THR A 370 -41.63 -6.85 7.54
CA THR A 370 -42.91 -6.97 8.26
C THR A 370 -43.72 -5.68 8.15
N LYS A 371 -45.06 -5.79 8.24
CA LYS A 371 -45.99 -4.65 8.35
C LYS A 371 -46.82 -4.69 9.64
N ASP A 372 -46.65 -5.73 10.44
CA ASP A 372 -47.49 -6.10 11.58
C ASP A 372 -46.63 -6.43 12.81
N MET A 373 -45.56 -5.65 13.02
CA MET A 373 -44.66 -5.78 14.18
C MET A 373 -44.04 -7.18 14.33
N GLY A 374 -43.78 -7.84 13.20
CA GLY A 374 -43.09 -9.13 13.13
C GLY A 374 -44.01 -10.34 13.27
N GLU A 375 -45.34 -10.18 13.27
CA GLU A 375 -46.28 -11.31 13.24
C GLU A 375 -46.17 -12.08 11.92
N THR A 376 -46.03 -11.37 10.79
CA THR A 376 -45.78 -11.97 9.47
C THR A 376 -44.63 -11.28 8.74
N TRP A 377 -43.99 -12.05 7.84
CA TRP A 377 -42.81 -11.62 7.11
C TRP A 377 -42.93 -11.93 5.61
N LYS A 378 -42.59 -10.95 4.77
CA LYS A 378 -42.30 -11.14 3.36
C LYS A 378 -40.79 -11.34 3.20
N ALA A 379 -40.38 -12.49 2.66
CA ALA A 379 -38.99 -12.82 2.41
C ALA A 379 -38.62 -12.60 0.93
N GLU A 380 -37.43 -12.11 0.69
CA GLU A 380 -36.82 -11.88 -0.62
C GLU A 380 -35.36 -12.35 -0.55
N ALA A 381 -34.96 -13.22 -1.49
CA ALA A 381 -33.57 -13.65 -1.59
C ALA A 381 -32.73 -12.49 -2.17
N ILE A 382 -31.57 -12.25 -1.60
CA ILE A 382 -30.54 -11.37 -2.20
C ILE A 382 -29.55 -12.25 -2.96
N THR A 383 -29.17 -13.36 -2.36
CA THR A 383 -28.30 -14.36 -2.99
C THR A 383 -29.02 -15.68 -3.19
N GLU A 384 -28.74 -16.36 -4.31
CA GLU A 384 -29.23 -17.72 -4.63
C GLU A 384 -28.17 -18.48 -5.43
N ASP A 385 -28.19 -19.82 -5.39
CA ASP A 385 -27.24 -20.67 -6.13
C ASP A 385 -25.75 -20.29 -5.95
N SER A 386 -25.35 -19.91 -4.73
CA SER A 386 -23.97 -19.54 -4.44
C SER A 386 -23.04 -20.75 -4.28
N VAL A 387 -21.84 -20.63 -4.84
CA VAL A 387 -20.74 -21.61 -4.63
C VAL A 387 -20.28 -21.61 -3.17
N TYR A 388 -20.21 -20.43 -2.55
CA TYR A 388 -19.74 -20.23 -1.18
C TYR A 388 -20.87 -19.74 -0.26
N GLY A 389 -20.77 -20.06 1.03
CA GLY A 389 -21.77 -19.63 2.00
C GLY A 389 -21.67 -18.14 2.30
N ASN A 390 -22.80 -17.50 2.59
CA ASN A 390 -22.91 -16.08 2.87
C ASN A 390 -23.46 -15.87 4.28
N VAL A 391 -22.70 -15.19 5.14
CA VAL A 391 -22.97 -15.07 6.58
C VAL A 391 -22.74 -13.65 7.10
N ARG A 392 -23.18 -13.40 8.33
CA ARG A 392 -22.98 -12.16 9.10
C ARG A 392 -23.32 -10.89 8.29
N PRO A 393 -24.57 -10.78 7.78
CA PRO A 393 -25.00 -9.57 7.09
C PRO A 393 -24.86 -8.35 8.01
N TYR A 394 -24.62 -7.20 7.41
CA TYR A 394 -24.49 -5.92 8.07
C TYR A 394 -25.12 -4.83 7.20
N VAL A 395 -26.12 -4.13 7.73
CA VAL A 395 -26.70 -2.97 7.06
C VAL A 395 -25.80 -1.77 7.26
N ILE A 396 -25.36 -1.18 6.15
CA ILE A 396 -24.49 -0.01 6.11
C ILE A 396 -25.18 1.14 6.83
N ARG A 397 -24.53 1.74 7.84
CA ARG A 397 -25.12 2.89 8.55
C ARG A 397 -25.25 4.06 7.59
N ASN A 398 -26.39 4.75 7.63
CA ASN A 398 -26.70 5.90 6.77
C ASN A 398 -26.67 5.58 5.26
N HIS A 399 -26.94 4.34 4.86
CA HIS A 399 -27.01 4.00 3.44
C HIS A 399 -28.01 4.90 2.69
N PRO A 400 -27.72 5.26 1.42
CA PRO A 400 -28.68 6.00 0.59
C PRO A 400 -29.88 5.12 0.19
N GLU A 401 -30.99 5.76 -0.18
CA GLU A 401 -32.22 5.06 -0.62
C GLU A 401 -32.00 4.27 -1.92
N ASP A 402 -31.24 4.83 -2.86
CA ASP A 402 -30.95 4.26 -4.19
C ASP A 402 -29.53 3.67 -4.32
N GLY A 403 -28.91 3.22 -3.21
CA GLY A 403 -27.55 2.67 -3.26
C GLY A 403 -27.37 1.41 -2.40
N PRO A 404 -26.12 0.97 -2.20
CA PRO A 404 -25.84 -0.28 -1.51
C PRO A 404 -26.33 -0.22 -0.06
N THR A 405 -27.07 -1.24 0.35
CA THR A 405 -27.74 -1.30 1.64
C THR A 405 -27.06 -2.29 2.58
N VAL A 406 -26.69 -3.47 2.09
CA VAL A 406 -26.18 -4.57 2.92
C VAL A 406 -24.82 -5.08 2.44
N MET A 407 -23.96 -5.37 3.42
CA MET A 407 -22.70 -6.09 3.24
C MET A 407 -22.73 -7.43 3.95
N TRP A 408 -21.94 -8.41 3.52
CA TRP A 408 -21.85 -9.72 4.18
C TRP A 408 -20.50 -10.39 3.97
N GLU A 409 -20.23 -11.45 4.74
CA GLU A 409 -19.08 -12.32 4.54
C GLU A 409 -19.42 -13.49 3.63
N GLN A 410 -18.74 -13.59 2.49
CA GLN A 410 -18.73 -14.79 1.67
C GLN A 410 -17.60 -15.70 2.14
N ILE A 411 -17.94 -16.84 2.75
CA ILE A 411 -16.98 -17.77 3.35
C ILE A 411 -16.48 -18.80 2.34
N HIS A 412 -15.31 -18.55 1.75
CA HIS A 412 -14.58 -19.59 1.00
C HIS A 412 -14.30 -20.80 1.90
N TYR A 413 -13.90 -20.50 3.14
CA TYR A 413 -13.66 -21.48 4.18
C TYR A 413 -13.72 -20.84 5.57
N TYR A 414 -14.39 -21.49 6.52
CA TYR A 414 -14.41 -21.00 7.90
C TYR A 414 -14.50 -22.16 8.89
N GLN A 415 -13.40 -22.48 9.59
CA GLN A 415 -13.40 -23.50 10.65
C GLN A 415 -13.47 -22.94 12.05
N HIS A 416 -12.95 -21.73 12.25
CA HIS A 416 -12.85 -21.06 13.54
C HIS A 416 -12.53 -19.59 13.29
N TYR A 417 -12.81 -18.74 14.26
CA TYR A 417 -12.52 -17.30 14.18
C TYR A 417 -11.02 -16.95 14.04
N THR A 418 -10.12 -17.91 14.19
CA THR A 418 -8.67 -17.77 13.90
C THR A 418 -8.22 -18.56 12.66
N LYS A 419 -9.16 -19.24 12.00
CA LYS A 419 -8.91 -20.15 10.88
C LYS A 419 -10.02 -20.04 9.85
N TYR A 420 -9.91 -19.00 9.04
CA TYR A 420 -10.85 -18.63 7.99
C TYR A 420 -10.13 -18.14 6.74
N ASP A 421 -10.89 -18.12 5.65
CA ASP A 421 -10.71 -17.36 4.43
C ASP A 421 -12.09 -16.93 3.92
N ALA A 422 -12.30 -15.63 3.78
CA ALA A 422 -13.59 -15.04 3.44
C ALA A 422 -13.38 -13.75 2.65
N ALA A 423 -14.40 -13.32 1.93
CA ALA A 423 -14.46 -12.04 1.25
C ALA A 423 -15.59 -11.19 1.84
N VAL A 424 -15.41 -9.87 1.87
CA VAL A 424 -16.50 -8.95 2.21
C VAL A 424 -17.19 -8.52 0.93
N LYS A 425 -18.48 -8.83 0.82
CA LYS A 425 -19.36 -8.50 -0.30
C LYS A 425 -20.24 -7.31 0.02
N ILE A 426 -20.70 -6.64 -1.03
CA ILE A 426 -21.70 -5.56 -1.00
C ILE A 426 -22.79 -5.88 -2.04
N ASP A 427 -24.03 -5.46 -1.79
CA ASP A 427 -25.22 -5.73 -2.62
C ASP A 427 -25.25 -4.92 -3.93
N VAL A 428 -24.13 -4.93 -4.66
CA VAL A 428 -23.99 -4.36 -6.01
C VAL A 428 -23.58 -5.48 -6.97
N LEU A 429 -24.39 -5.73 -8.01
CA LEU A 429 -24.10 -6.72 -9.05
C LEU A 429 -23.00 -6.23 -10.00
N ARG A 430 -22.15 -7.15 -10.45
CA ARG A 430 -21.10 -6.89 -11.44
C ARG A 430 -21.66 -6.57 -12.83
N ASP A 431 -22.85 -7.04 -13.19
CA ASP A 431 -23.44 -6.77 -14.52
C ASP A 431 -24.27 -5.48 -14.55
N GLU A 432 -24.71 -4.98 -13.41
CA GLU A 432 -25.29 -3.62 -13.26
C GLU A 432 -24.22 -2.54 -13.12
N ARG A 433 -22.98 -2.88 -13.42
CA ARG A 433 -21.91 -1.94 -13.65
C ARG A 433 -22.29 -1.02 -14.82
N ASN A 434 -23.03 0.05 -14.51
CA ASN A 434 -22.80 1.35 -15.14
C ASN A 434 -21.40 1.82 -14.72
N LEU A 435 -20.36 1.05 -15.08
CA LEU A 435 -18.99 1.45 -14.84
C LEU A 435 -18.79 2.71 -15.62
N SER A 436 -18.63 3.77 -14.85
CA SER A 436 -18.48 5.10 -15.36
C SER A 436 -17.34 5.14 -16.37
N ALA A 437 -17.55 5.89 -17.46
CA ALA A 437 -16.46 6.36 -18.32
C ALA A 437 -15.66 7.48 -17.63
N GLU A 438 -15.94 7.76 -16.35
CA GLU A 438 -15.17 8.65 -15.52
C GLU A 438 -13.71 8.23 -15.46
N LYS A 439 -12.89 9.24 -15.60
CA LYS A 439 -11.45 9.15 -15.58
C LYS A 439 -11.00 8.78 -14.16
N PRO A 440 -10.28 7.66 -13.96
CA PRO A 440 -9.79 7.26 -12.65
C PRO A 440 -8.72 8.24 -12.16
N SER A 441 -8.55 8.34 -10.84
CA SER A 441 -7.44 9.11 -10.29
C SER A 441 -6.10 8.45 -10.62
N ALA A 442 -5.07 9.26 -10.93
CA ALA A 442 -3.71 8.76 -11.19
C ALA A 442 -3.16 7.93 -10.01
N ARG A 443 -3.53 8.29 -8.78
CA ARG A 443 -3.19 7.56 -7.55
C ARG A 443 -3.77 6.14 -7.57
N SER A 444 -5.05 6.00 -7.93
CA SER A 444 -5.74 4.70 -8.01
C SER A 444 -5.09 3.79 -9.07
N VAL A 445 -4.87 4.30 -10.29
CA VAL A 445 -4.22 3.57 -11.39
C VAL A 445 -2.88 2.98 -10.94
N ARG A 446 -2.03 3.83 -10.34
CA ARG A 446 -0.71 3.44 -9.83
C ARG A 446 -0.80 2.38 -8.72
N ASN A 447 -1.77 2.52 -7.82
CA ASN A 447 -1.96 1.55 -6.72
C ASN A 447 -2.36 0.16 -7.25
N TYR A 448 -3.22 0.09 -8.26
CA TYR A 448 -3.56 -1.18 -8.91
C TYR A 448 -2.34 -1.79 -9.61
N MET A 449 -1.60 -1.02 -10.41
CA MET A 449 -0.36 -1.50 -11.05
C MET A 449 0.62 -2.06 -10.02
N LYS A 450 0.86 -1.33 -8.93
CA LYS A 450 1.72 -1.75 -7.83
C LYS A 450 1.25 -3.06 -7.20
N ARG A 451 -0.04 -3.18 -6.90
CA ARG A 451 -0.63 -4.39 -6.26
C ARG A 451 -0.47 -5.61 -7.15
N VAL A 452 -0.79 -5.48 -8.44
CA VAL A 452 -0.67 -6.57 -9.42
C VAL A 452 0.79 -6.98 -9.61
N ALA A 453 1.71 -6.02 -9.76
CA ALA A 453 3.14 -6.31 -9.88
C ALA A 453 3.70 -6.99 -8.62
N ASP A 454 3.35 -6.50 -7.43
CA ASP A 454 3.80 -7.07 -6.16
C ASP A 454 3.28 -8.49 -5.95
N TRP A 455 2.01 -8.75 -6.30
CA TRP A 455 1.43 -10.08 -6.25
C TRP A 455 2.15 -11.04 -7.18
N GLN A 456 2.43 -10.63 -8.42
CA GLN A 456 3.09 -11.50 -9.40
C GLN A 456 4.53 -11.84 -9.02
N ILE A 457 5.28 -10.90 -8.44
CA ILE A 457 6.64 -11.16 -7.93
C ILE A 457 6.60 -12.17 -6.77
N LYS A 458 5.59 -12.07 -5.89
CA LYS A 458 5.40 -12.96 -4.75
C LYS A 458 4.89 -14.36 -5.16
N ASN A 459 4.20 -14.46 -6.29
CA ASN A 459 3.60 -15.69 -6.81
C ASN A 459 4.21 -16.05 -8.19
N PRO A 460 5.49 -16.45 -8.25
CA PRO A 460 6.17 -16.72 -9.51
C PRO A 460 5.49 -17.87 -10.27
N SER A 461 5.37 -17.71 -11.59
CA SER A 461 4.83 -18.74 -12.48
C SER A 461 5.82 -19.90 -12.69
N ARG A 462 5.27 -21.03 -13.14
CA ARG A 462 6.04 -22.25 -13.48
C ARG A 462 6.63 -22.24 -14.89
N HIS A 463 6.23 -21.29 -15.73
CA HIS A 463 6.77 -21.17 -17.09
C HIS A 463 8.28 -20.86 -17.05
N HIS A 464 9.00 -21.20 -18.12
CA HIS A 464 10.42 -20.85 -18.22
C HIS A 464 10.58 -19.32 -18.30
N THR A 465 11.57 -18.74 -17.63
CA THR A 465 11.77 -17.28 -17.55
C THR A 465 12.20 -16.62 -18.87
N ALA A 466 12.61 -17.41 -19.86
CA ALA A 466 12.90 -16.94 -21.22
C ALA A 466 11.75 -17.21 -22.22
N ASP A 467 10.67 -17.86 -21.79
CA ASP A 467 9.51 -18.14 -22.64
C ASP A 467 8.68 -16.88 -22.92
N TRP A 468 7.85 -16.90 -23.98
CA TRP A 468 7.01 -15.77 -24.38
C TRP A 468 6.05 -15.31 -23.29
N THR A 469 5.57 -16.23 -22.46
CA THR A 469 4.68 -15.94 -21.33
C THR A 469 5.35 -14.95 -20.37
N HIS A 470 6.58 -15.23 -19.94
CA HIS A 470 7.39 -14.32 -19.14
C HIS A 470 7.89 -13.11 -19.94
N GLY A 471 8.19 -13.26 -21.22
CA GLY A 471 8.56 -12.13 -22.07
C GLY A 471 7.48 -11.04 -22.11
N ALA A 472 6.22 -11.43 -22.24
CA ALA A 472 5.08 -10.50 -22.18
C ALA A 472 4.88 -9.88 -20.79
N LEU A 473 5.03 -10.68 -19.72
CA LEU A 473 5.06 -10.18 -18.35
C LEU A 473 6.13 -9.09 -18.19
N PHE A 474 7.36 -9.38 -18.61
CA PHE A 474 8.49 -8.50 -18.42
C PHE A 474 8.41 -7.24 -19.28
N ALA A 475 7.76 -7.29 -20.45
CA ALA A 475 7.47 -6.08 -21.22
C ALA A 475 6.63 -5.09 -20.41
N GLY A 476 5.53 -5.55 -19.78
CA GLY A 476 4.71 -4.70 -18.91
C GLY A 476 5.40 -4.32 -17.60
N MET A 477 6.09 -5.26 -16.96
CA MET A 477 6.85 -5.00 -15.73
C MET A 477 7.96 -3.97 -15.93
N ALA A 478 8.59 -3.93 -17.12
CA ALA A 478 9.62 -2.95 -17.42
C ALA A 478 9.05 -1.53 -17.59
N GLU A 479 7.87 -1.36 -18.22
CA GLU A 479 7.20 -0.05 -18.24
C GLU A 479 6.77 0.38 -16.83
N TRP A 480 6.26 -0.56 -16.02
CA TRP A 480 5.94 -0.25 -14.62
C TRP A 480 7.20 0.11 -13.82
N ALA A 481 8.31 -0.58 -14.00
CA ALA A 481 9.56 -0.32 -13.28
C ALA A 481 10.07 1.11 -13.54
N GLU A 482 9.98 1.61 -14.78
CA GLU A 482 10.34 2.99 -15.13
C GLU A 482 9.53 4.03 -14.35
N MET A 483 8.25 3.76 -14.14
CA MET A 483 7.30 4.68 -13.48
C MET A 483 7.27 4.52 -11.95
N ALA A 484 7.63 3.33 -11.46
CA ALA A 484 7.55 2.99 -10.06
C ALA A 484 8.57 3.79 -9.24
N ALA A 485 8.13 4.24 -8.06
CA ALA A 485 9.00 4.95 -7.13
C ALA A 485 10.12 4.09 -6.54
N ALA A 486 9.90 2.77 -6.44
CA ALA A 486 10.85 1.82 -5.86
C ALA A 486 11.58 1.04 -6.96
N ASP A 487 12.91 0.92 -6.84
CA ASP A 487 13.74 0.26 -7.85
C ASP A 487 13.70 -1.28 -7.78
N LYS A 488 13.04 -1.87 -6.77
CA LYS A 488 12.85 -3.32 -6.61
C LYS A 488 12.33 -4.06 -7.85
N TYR A 489 11.57 -3.35 -8.71
CA TYR A 489 11.04 -3.92 -9.96
C TYR A 489 12.14 -4.06 -11.01
N PHE A 490 13.08 -3.10 -11.08
CA PHE A 490 14.29 -3.26 -11.89
C PHE A 490 15.17 -4.37 -11.34
N ASP A 491 15.36 -4.48 -10.02
CA ASP A 491 16.17 -5.56 -9.43
C ASP A 491 15.60 -6.93 -9.77
N TYR A 492 14.27 -7.07 -9.75
CA TYR A 492 13.59 -8.27 -10.20
C TYR A 492 13.90 -8.60 -11.66
N LEU A 493 13.79 -7.61 -12.57
CA LEU A 493 14.06 -7.80 -14.00
C LEU A 493 15.55 -8.10 -14.29
N MET A 494 16.46 -7.41 -13.60
CA MET A 494 17.90 -7.68 -13.65
C MET A 494 18.20 -9.12 -13.27
N LYS A 495 17.63 -9.60 -12.16
CA LYS A 495 17.77 -11.00 -11.73
C LYS A 495 17.26 -11.98 -12.80
N MET A 496 16.14 -11.67 -13.47
CA MET A 496 15.64 -12.51 -14.56
C MET A 496 16.56 -12.49 -15.78
N GLY A 497 17.17 -11.35 -16.10
CA GLY A 497 18.20 -11.23 -17.15
C GLY A 497 19.42 -12.11 -16.87
N GLU A 498 19.98 -12.01 -15.66
CA GLU A 498 21.12 -12.82 -15.23
C GLU A 498 20.81 -14.33 -15.22
N ASN A 499 19.64 -14.72 -14.70
CA ASN A 499 19.20 -16.12 -14.70
C ASN A 499 19.09 -16.71 -16.11
N ASN A 500 18.69 -15.89 -17.08
CA ASN A 500 18.60 -16.28 -18.48
C ASN A 500 19.93 -16.14 -19.23
N ASN A 501 21.00 -15.68 -18.56
CA ASN A 501 22.29 -15.35 -19.17
C ASN A 501 22.13 -14.40 -20.37
N TRP A 502 21.16 -13.49 -20.30
CA TRP A 502 20.84 -12.49 -21.32
C TRP A 502 20.62 -13.06 -22.74
N ALA A 503 20.19 -14.32 -22.85
CA ALA A 503 20.04 -15.03 -24.12
C ALA A 503 18.57 -15.14 -24.55
N PRO A 504 18.25 -14.99 -25.86
CA PRO A 504 16.97 -15.43 -26.40
C PRO A 504 16.76 -16.93 -26.12
N HIS A 505 15.51 -17.39 -26.17
CA HIS A 505 15.22 -18.80 -25.91
C HIS A 505 15.67 -19.72 -27.09
N ARG A 506 15.43 -21.02 -26.94
CA ARG A 506 16.18 -22.08 -27.64
C ARG A 506 15.92 -22.22 -29.14
N ARG A 507 14.70 -21.97 -29.62
CA ARG A 507 14.26 -22.15 -31.00
C ARG A 507 14.76 -20.98 -31.84
N LYS A 508 15.56 -21.26 -32.88
CA LYS A 508 16.30 -20.22 -33.61
C LYS A 508 15.43 -19.15 -34.26
N TYR A 509 14.38 -19.56 -34.96
CA TYR A 509 13.51 -18.68 -35.73
C TYR A 509 12.20 -18.30 -35.02
N HIS A 510 11.81 -19.03 -33.97
CA HIS A 510 10.45 -18.96 -33.42
C HIS A 510 10.20 -17.65 -32.68
N ALA A 511 9.21 -16.86 -33.12
CA ALA A 511 8.92 -15.52 -32.60
C ALA A 511 8.79 -15.46 -31.06
N ASP A 512 8.08 -16.42 -30.44
CA ASP A 512 7.96 -16.55 -28.98
C ASP A 512 9.29 -16.45 -28.22
N ASP A 513 10.35 -17.05 -28.75
CA ASP A 513 11.66 -17.16 -28.10
C ASP A 513 12.44 -15.83 -28.10
N PHE A 514 11.93 -14.81 -28.80
CA PHE A 514 12.45 -13.44 -28.80
C PHE A 514 11.76 -12.54 -27.78
N THR A 515 10.56 -12.86 -27.33
CA THR A 515 9.72 -11.93 -26.54
C THR A 515 10.46 -11.41 -25.30
N VAL A 516 11.21 -12.27 -24.62
CA VAL A 516 12.02 -11.91 -23.44
C VAL A 516 13.09 -10.85 -23.75
N CYS A 517 13.57 -10.78 -24.99
CA CYS A 517 14.56 -9.79 -25.41
C CYS A 517 14.01 -8.36 -25.36
N GLN A 518 12.68 -8.15 -25.38
CA GLN A 518 12.11 -6.82 -25.14
C GLN A 518 12.56 -6.27 -23.78
N MET A 519 12.58 -7.11 -22.74
CA MET A 519 13.10 -6.75 -21.42
C MET A 519 14.61 -6.47 -21.47
N TYR A 520 15.39 -7.32 -22.12
CA TYR A 520 16.86 -7.14 -22.16
C TYR A 520 17.26 -5.84 -22.84
N LEU A 521 16.61 -5.50 -23.96
CA LEU A 521 16.88 -4.27 -24.68
C LEU A 521 16.45 -3.04 -23.86
N LYS A 522 15.33 -3.11 -23.13
CA LYS A 522 14.90 -2.04 -22.22
C LYS A 522 15.89 -1.85 -21.05
N LEU A 523 16.37 -2.93 -20.46
CA LEU A 523 17.40 -2.86 -19.41
C LEU A 523 18.73 -2.32 -19.95
N TYR A 524 19.09 -2.65 -21.19
CA TYR A 524 20.27 -2.08 -21.84
C TYR A 524 20.18 -0.55 -21.98
N GLU A 525 18.99 0.02 -22.25
CA GLU A 525 18.83 1.48 -22.30
C GLU A 525 19.16 2.15 -20.98
N LYS A 526 18.78 1.51 -19.87
CA LYS A 526 18.99 2.02 -18.52
C LYS A 526 20.42 1.82 -18.02
N TYR A 527 20.96 0.61 -18.14
CA TYR A 527 22.23 0.23 -17.50
C TYR A 527 23.42 0.25 -18.46
N ARG A 528 23.18 0.29 -19.78
CA ARG A 528 24.20 0.34 -20.84
C ARG A 528 25.23 -0.81 -20.82
N GLU A 529 24.94 -1.92 -20.13
CA GLU A 529 25.82 -3.08 -20.06
C GLU A 529 25.72 -3.94 -21.33
N LYS A 530 26.85 -4.12 -22.03
CA LYS A 530 26.92 -4.86 -23.32
C LYS A 530 26.32 -6.26 -23.28
N LYS A 531 26.45 -6.97 -22.14
CA LYS A 531 25.94 -8.34 -21.96
C LYS A 531 24.43 -8.47 -22.24
N MET A 532 23.68 -7.39 -22.01
CA MET A 532 22.22 -7.37 -22.15
C MET A 532 21.75 -7.41 -23.61
N VAL A 533 22.55 -6.91 -24.56
CA VAL A 533 22.17 -6.78 -25.97
C VAL A 533 22.86 -7.79 -26.88
N GLU A 534 24.05 -8.25 -26.52
CA GLU A 534 24.96 -8.97 -27.41
C GLU A 534 24.37 -10.27 -28.00
N LYS A 535 23.81 -11.15 -27.17
CA LYS A 535 23.27 -12.44 -27.63
C LYS A 535 21.98 -12.29 -28.42
N THR A 536 21.18 -11.27 -28.09
CA THR A 536 20.02 -10.89 -28.91
C THR A 536 20.51 -10.51 -30.30
N ARG A 537 21.48 -9.59 -30.41
CA ARG A 537 22.05 -9.16 -31.71
C ARG A 537 22.61 -10.33 -32.52
N GLN A 538 23.42 -11.19 -31.89
CA GLN A 538 23.97 -12.39 -32.54
C GLN A 538 22.89 -13.30 -33.14
N ARG A 539 21.75 -13.46 -32.45
CA ARG A 539 20.63 -14.25 -32.98
C ARG A 539 19.95 -13.56 -34.16
N LEU A 540 19.75 -12.24 -34.11
CA LEU A 540 19.11 -11.49 -35.20
C LEU A 540 20.00 -11.48 -36.45
N ASP A 541 21.31 -11.26 -36.29
CA ASP A 541 22.29 -11.34 -37.38
C ASP A 541 22.28 -12.72 -38.04
N TRP A 542 22.27 -13.79 -37.23
CA TRP A 542 22.20 -15.15 -37.76
C TRP A 542 20.93 -15.39 -38.59
N ILE A 543 19.76 -14.85 -38.20
CA ILE A 543 18.53 -14.96 -39.00
C ILE A 543 18.65 -14.21 -40.32
N LEU A 544 19.25 -13.01 -40.32
CA LEU A 544 19.46 -12.25 -41.54
C LEU A 544 20.35 -12.99 -42.54
N GLU A 545 21.34 -13.74 -42.04
CA GLU A 545 22.23 -14.59 -42.84
C GLU A 545 21.59 -15.92 -43.27
N ASN A 546 20.57 -16.39 -42.56
CA ASN A 546 19.94 -17.70 -42.74
C ASN A 546 18.41 -17.56 -42.88
N ARG A 547 17.92 -16.66 -43.73
CA ARG A 547 16.48 -16.40 -43.85
C ARG A 547 15.70 -17.67 -44.24
N SER A 548 14.58 -17.93 -43.56
CA SER A 548 13.65 -18.99 -43.94
C SER A 548 12.75 -18.50 -45.08
N ASP A 549 12.48 -19.37 -46.05
CA ASP A 549 11.63 -19.12 -47.22
C ASP A 549 10.27 -19.83 -47.14
N VAL A 550 9.92 -20.39 -45.97
CA VAL A 550 8.67 -21.12 -45.78
C VAL A 550 7.45 -20.23 -46.04
N GLU A 551 6.47 -20.77 -46.76
CA GLU A 551 5.17 -20.12 -46.94
C GLU A 551 4.29 -20.20 -45.68
N ILE A 552 3.48 -19.16 -45.44
CA ILE A 552 2.40 -19.21 -44.44
C ILE A 552 1.26 -20.08 -44.99
N VAL A 553 1.34 -21.38 -44.69
CA VAL A 553 0.32 -22.41 -44.89
C VAL A 553 -0.29 -22.81 -43.51
N PRO A 554 -1.30 -23.70 -43.41
CA PRO A 554 -1.87 -24.08 -42.11
C PRO A 554 -0.81 -24.41 -41.05
N PHE A 555 -0.98 -23.83 -39.87
CA PHE A 555 0.01 -23.79 -38.80
C PHE A 555 0.58 -25.18 -38.45
N SER A 556 1.87 -25.38 -38.72
CA SER A 556 2.67 -26.59 -38.46
C SER A 556 4.09 -26.24 -37.99
N GLY A 557 4.85 -27.23 -37.48
CA GLY A 557 6.18 -26.97 -36.89
C GLY A 557 7.17 -26.23 -37.81
N LYS A 558 7.11 -26.45 -39.13
CA LYS A 558 8.00 -25.77 -40.10
C LYS A 558 7.55 -24.33 -40.41
N THR A 559 6.25 -24.04 -40.34
CA THR A 559 5.71 -22.68 -40.57
C THR A 559 6.02 -21.70 -39.44
N GLN A 560 6.53 -22.19 -38.30
CA GLN A 560 6.95 -21.38 -37.16
C GLN A 560 8.34 -20.73 -37.35
N GLU A 561 9.01 -20.99 -38.48
CA GLU A 561 10.25 -20.29 -38.85
C GLU A 561 10.00 -18.84 -39.32
N ARG A 562 8.74 -18.50 -39.60
CA ARG A 562 8.26 -17.15 -39.93
C ARG A 562 7.03 -16.82 -39.10
N TRP A 563 6.53 -15.58 -39.20
CA TRP A 563 5.41 -15.08 -38.38
C TRP A 563 4.06 -15.51 -38.94
N SER A 564 3.80 -16.82 -38.93
CA SER A 564 2.59 -17.47 -39.49
C SER A 564 1.34 -17.44 -38.61
N TRP A 565 1.42 -16.81 -37.43
CA TRP A 565 0.30 -16.62 -36.51
C TRP A 565 0.31 -15.19 -35.97
N CYS A 566 -0.86 -14.62 -35.68
CA CYS A 566 -0.96 -13.19 -35.38
C CYS A 566 -0.20 -12.78 -34.10
N ASP A 567 -0.09 -13.68 -33.13
CA ASP A 567 0.54 -13.42 -31.84
C ASP A 567 2.03 -13.09 -31.99
N ALA A 568 2.69 -13.65 -33.02
CA ALA A 568 4.09 -13.38 -33.37
C ALA A 568 4.38 -11.89 -33.55
N LEU A 569 3.36 -11.10 -33.92
CA LEU A 569 3.47 -9.66 -34.17
C LEU A 569 3.67 -8.84 -32.88
N PHE A 570 3.38 -9.40 -31.70
CA PHE A 570 3.85 -8.84 -30.43
C PHE A 570 5.26 -9.30 -30.08
N MET A 571 5.54 -10.58 -30.35
CA MET A 571 6.71 -11.26 -29.80
C MET A 571 8.02 -10.75 -30.40
N ALA A 572 8.11 -10.72 -31.74
CA ALA A 572 9.35 -10.46 -32.45
C ALA A 572 9.50 -9.00 -32.95
N PRO A 573 8.52 -8.37 -33.62
CA PRO A 573 8.72 -7.05 -34.25
C PRO A 573 9.26 -5.96 -33.32
N PRO A 574 8.80 -5.82 -32.05
CA PRO A 574 9.36 -4.81 -31.15
C PRO A 574 10.85 -5.02 -30.86
N VAL A 575 11.32 -6.27 -30.81
CA VAL A 575 12.75 -6.60 -30.60
C VAL A 575 13.60 -6.14 -31.78
N TRP A 576 13.15 -6.39 -33.00
CA TRP A 576 13.85 -5.97 -34.22
C TRP A 576 13.85 -4.45 -34.38
N ALA A 577 12.72 -3.80 -34.14
CA ALA A 577 12.61 -2.33 -34.17
C ALA A 577 13.54 -1.71 -33.13
N LYS A 578 13.57 -2.25 -31.90
CA LYS A 578 14.44 -1.74 -30.83
C LYS A 578 15.92 -1.99 -31.10
N MET A 579 16.28 -3.11 -31.74
CA MET A 579 17.65 -3.33 -32.18
C MET A 579 18.08 -2.31 -33.26
N ALA A 580 17.19 -1.97 -34.20
CA ALA A 580 17.46 -0.93 -35.19
C ALA A 580 17.72 0.42 -34.52
N ASP A 581 16.91 0.81 -33.55
CA ASP A 581 17.07 2.02 -32.75
C ASP A 581 18.41 2.05 -31.97
N ILE A 582 18.73 0.96 -31.26
CA ILE A 582 19.98 0.85 -30.48
C ILE A 582 21.24 0.90 -31.36
N THR A 583 21.19 0.29 -32.55
CA THR A 583 22.38 0.14 -33.41
C THR A 583 22.50 1.18 -34.52
N GLY A 584 21.40 1.84 -34.89
CA GLY A 584 21.28 2.67 -36.09
C GLY A 584 21.29 1.88 -37.41
N ASP A 585 21.29 0.53 -37.37
CA ASP A 585 21.38 -0.31 -38.57
C ASP A 585 19.99 -0.66 -39.12
N LYS A 586 19.67 -0.09 -40.30
CA LYS A 586 18.37 -0.24 -40.95
C LYS A 586 18.01 -1.68 -41.31
N LYS A 587 18.99 -2.60 -41.44
CA LYS A 587 18.73 -3.99 -41.85
C LYS A 587 17.74 -4.71 -40.92
N TYR A 588 17.74 -4.36 -39.63
CA TYR A 588 16.83 -4.95 -38.65
C TYR A 588 15.39 -4.45 -38.85
N ALA A 589 15.22 -3.14 -39.09
CA ALA A 589 13.92 -2.55 -39.39
C ALA A 589 13.37 -3.06 -40.73
N ASP A 590 14.22 -3.13 -41.77
CA ASP A 590 13.83 -3.61 -43.10
C ASP A 590 13.29 -5.04 -43.07
N PHE A 591 13.99 -5.96 -42.38
CA PHE A 591 13.53 -7.34 -42.21
C PHE A 591 12.19 -7.42 -41.45
N MET A 592 12.06 -6.66 -40.36
CA MET A 592 10.82 -6.65 -39.58
C MET A 592 9.63 -6.15 -40.39
N ILE A 593 9.81 -5.09 -41.18
CA ILE A 593 8.75 -4.52 -42.02
C ILE A 593 8.33 -5.51 -43.11
N GLU A 594 9.29 -6.21 -43.72
CA GLU A 594 9.04 -7.25 -44.72
C GLU A 594 8.18 -8.38 -44.15
N GLU A 595 8.58 -8.94 -43.00
CA GLU A 595 7.84 -10.02 -42.35
C GLU A 595 6.46 -9.56 -41.85
N TRP A 596 6.33 -8.35 -41.28
CA TRP A 596 5.04 -7.82 -40.84
C TRP A 596 4.05 -7.69 -42.01
N LYS A 597 4.52 -7.14 -43.14
CA LYS A 597 3.70 -6.99 -44.35
C LYS A 597 3.23 -8.34 -44.86
N TYR A 598 4.13 -9.32 -44.88
CA TYR A 598 3.80 -10.67 -45.31
C TYR A 598 2.75 -11.33 -44.39
N THR A 599 2.90 -11.24 -43.06
CA THR A 599 1.88 -11.74 -42.12
C THR A 599 0.54 -11.04 -42.30
N THR A 600 0.55 -9.72 -42.49
CA THR A 600 -0.66 -8.91 -42.71
C THR A 600 -1.39 -9.32 -43.98
N GLU A 601 -0.68 -9.49 -45.08
CA GLU A 601 -1.25 -9.95 -46.36
C GLU A 601 -2.02 -11.28 -46.21
N LYS A 602 -1.56 -12.16 -45.31
CA LYS A 602 -2.15 -13.49 -45.11
C LYS A 602 -3.25 -13.53 -44.06
N LEU A 603 -3.09 -12.83 -42.94
CA LEU A 603 -3.93 -13.03 -41.76
C LEU A 603 -4.92 -11.89 -41.48
N PHE A 604 -4.73 -10.70 -42.06
CA PHE A 604 -5.63 -9.58 -41.82
C PHE A 604 -6.87 -9.67 -42.72
N ASP A 605 -8.04 -9.67 -42.09
CA ASP A 605 -9.31 -9.64 -42.81
C ASP A 605 -9.70 -8.18 -43.09
N GLU A 606 -9.59 -7.78 -44.34
CA GLU A 606 -9.88 -6.43 -44.81
C GLU A 606 -11.33 -5.97 -44.56
N LYS A 607 -12.28 -6.91 -44.42
CA LYS A 607 -13.69 -6.57 -44.16
C LYS A 607 -13.94 -6.36 -42.67
N GLU A 608 -13.40 -7.26 -41.85
CA GLU A 608 -13.60 -7.21 -40.40
C GLU A 608 -12.65 -6.26 -39.69
N ASN A 609 -11.55 -5.87 -40.34
CA ASN A 609 -10.44 -5.13 -39.74
C ASN A 609 -9.82 -5.84 -38.53
N LEU A 610 -9.77 -7.17 -38.58
CA LEU A 610 -9.22 -8.04 -37.53
C LEU A 610 -8.29 -9.10 -38.13
N TYR A 611 -7.37 -9.61 -37.32
CA TYR A 611 -6.45 -10.70 -37.69
C TYR A 611 -7.01 -12.05 -37.28
N TYR A 612 -7.04 -12.99 -38.21
CA TYR A 612 -7.18 -14.41 -37.87
C TYR A 612 -5.96 -14.86 -37.06
N ARG A 613 -6.18 -15.76 -36.10
CA ARG A 613 -5.08 -16.33 -35.30
C ARG A 613 -4.02 -16.97 -36.19
N ASP A 614 -4.46 -17.80 -37.13
CA ASP A 614 -3.66 -18.42 -38.19
C ASP A 614 -4.59 -18.96 -39.29
N ALA A 615 -4.01 -19.50 -40.37
CA ALA A 615 -4.74 -19.98 -41.54
C ALA A 615 -5.79 -21.09 -41.27
N ARG A 616 -5.75 -21.78 -40.12
CA ARG A 616 -6.76 -22.81 -39.75
C ARG A 616 -8.14 -22.22 -39.45
N TYR A 617 -8.24 -20.90 -39.28
CA TYR A 617 -9.49 -20.23 -38.89
C TYR A 617 -10.23 -19.53 -40.03
N PHE A 618 -9.66 -19.49 -41.25
CA PHE A 618 -10.29 -18.81 -42.40
C PHE A 618 -11.69 -19.34 -42.72
N ASP A 619 -11.85 -20.67 -42.70
CA ASP A 619 -13.11 -21.34 -43.03
C ASP A 619 -13.93 -21.73 -41.78
N LYS A 620 -13.43 -21.44 -40.57
CA LYS A 620 -14.15 -21.71 -39.32
C LYS A 620 -15.13 -20.58 -38.99
N ARG A 621 -16.23 -20.95 -38.34
CA ARG A 621 -17.25 -20.03 -37.85
C ARG A 621 -17.54 -20.28 -36.38
N GLU A 622 -17.94 -19.22 -35.69
CA GLU A 622 -18.48 -19.26 -34.34
C GLU A 622 -19.87 -19.89 -34.33
N LYS A 623 -20.45 -20.10 -33.14
CA LYS A 623 -21.76 -20.75 -33.00
C LYS A 623 -22.87 -19.91 -33.61
N ASN A 624 -22.75 -18.58 -33.55
CA ASN A 624 -23.66 -17.63 -34.17
C ASN A 624 -23.46 -17.45 -35.70
N GLY A 625 -22.50 -18.15 -36.31
CA GLY A 625 -22.21 -18.09 -37.74
C GLY A 625 -21.19 -17.02 -38.17
N GLU A 626 -20.71 -16.19 -37.24
CA GLU A 626 -19.68 -15.19 -37.49
C GLU A 626 -18.29 -15.82 -37.68
N LYS A 627 -17.33 -15.04 -38.17
CA LYS A 627 -15.93 -15.45 -38.29
C LYS A 627 -15.27 -15.55 -36.90
N VAL A 628 -14.36 -16.51 -36.75
CA VAL A 628 -13.63 -16.72 -35.48
C VAL A 628 -12.47 -15.73 -35.35
N PHE A 629 -12.66 -14.68 -34.55
CA PHE A 629 -11.60 -13.76 -34.14
C PHE A 629 -11.37 -13.82 -32.64
N TRP A 630 -10.20 -14.33 -32.27
CA TRP A 630 -9.80 -14.44 -30.88
C TRP A 630 -9.33 -13.09 -30.34
N SER A 631 -9.87 -12.70 -29.19
CA SER A 631 -9.58 -11.41 -28.54
C SER A 631 -8.09 -11.24 -28.25
N ARG A 632 -7.49 -12.08 -27.41
CA ARG A 632 -6.05 -11.97 -27.10
C ARG A 632 -5.14 -12.02 -28.34
N GLY A 633 -5.50 -12.77 -29.38
CA GLY A 633 -4.77 -12.78 -30.65
C GLY A 633 -4.68 -11.40 -31.29
N ASN A 634 -5.82 -10.70 -31.38
CA ASN A 634 -5.87 -9.33 -31.88
C ASN A 634 -5.27 -8.32 -30.90
N GLY A 635 -5.35 -8.59 -29.59
CA GLY A 635 -4.66 -7.83 -28.55
C GLY A 635 -3.15 -7.85 -28.76
N TRP A 636 -2.56 -9.01 -29.04
CA TRP A 636 -1.14 -9.11 -29.38
C TRP A 636 -0.75 -8.22 -30.54
N VAL A 637 -1.52 -8.24 -31.63
CA VAL A 637 -1.24 -7.41 -32.80
C VAL A 637 -1.28 -5.92 -32.45
N MET A 638 -2.30 -5.46 -31.73
CA MET A 638 -2.41 -4.05 -31.34
C MET A 638 -1.29 -3.62 -30.39
N GLY A 639 -0.96 -4.44 -29.38
CA GLY A 639 0.17 -4.19 -28.49
C GLY A 639 1.51 -4.17 -29.23
N GLY A 640 1.68 -5.06 -30.21
CA GLY A 640 2.86 -5.12 -31.07
C GLY A 640 2.99 -3.91 -31.97
N LEU A 641 1.87 -3.48 -32.60
CA LEU A 641 1.81 -2.29 -33.46
C LEU A 641 2.32 -1.06 -32.73
N VAL A 642 1.76 -0.76 -31.55
CA VAL A 642 2.11 0.47 -30.83
C VAL A 642 3.55 0.45 -30.33
N ARG A 643 4.06 -0.70 -29.87
CA ARG A 643 5.47 -0.84 -29.44
C ARG A 643 6.44 -0.73 -30.62
N THR A 644 6.13 -1.35 -31.75
CA THR A 644 6.95 -1.24 -32.96
C THR A 644 6.97 0.19 -33.50
N MET A 645 5.83 0.90 -33.51
CA MET A 645 5.77 2.31 -33.91
C MET A 645 6.59 3.21 -32.96
N GLU A 646 6.53 2.96 -31.66
CA GLU A 646 7.31 3.69 -30.65
C GLU A 646 8.83 3.57 -30.94
N TYR A 647 9.32 2.37 -31.24
CA TYR A 647 10.76 2.14 -31.48
C TYR A 647 11.24 2.52 -32.88
N LEU A 648 10.40 2.43 -33.92
CA LEU A 648 10.75 2.95 -35.24
C LEU A 648 10.87 4.47 -35.26
N GLY A 649 10.12 5.15 -34.39
CA GLY A 649 10.03 6.60 -34.36
C GLY A 649 9.02 7.16 -35.38
N LYS A 650 8.44 8.30 -35.03
CA LYS A 650 7.37 8.97 -35.82
C LYS A 650 7.80 9.43 -37.22
N ASP A 651 9.10 9.60 -37.44
CA ASP A 651 9.67 10.12 -38.70
C ASP A 651 10.10 8.99 -39.66
N HIS A 652 9.92 7.72 -39.29
CA HIS A 652 10.31 6.59 -40.12
C HIS A 652 9.46 6.52 -41.42
N PRO A 653 10.05 6.30 -42.62
CA PRO A 653 9.32 6.35 -43.89
C PRO A 653 8.13 5.38 -44.04
N GLN A 654 8.15 4.28 -43.28
CA GLN A 654 7.09 3.26 -43.29
C GLN A 654 6.07 3.43 -42.15
N ILE A 655 6.17 4.46 -41.32
CA ILE A 655 5.28 4.63 -40.15
C ILE A 655 3.79 4.71 -40.55
N GLY A 656 3.49 5.34 -41.68
CA GLY A 656 2.12 5.50 -42.18
C GLY A 656 1.43 4.16 -42.52
N TYR A 657 2.20 3.13 -42.88
CA TYR A 657 1.66 1.79 -43.11
C TYR A 657 1.10 1.19 -41.81
N PHE A 658 1.87 1.26 -40.73
CA PHE A 658 1.47 0.74 -39.42
C PHE A 658 0.32 1.55 -38.81
N GLN A 659 0.37 2.89 -38.92
CA GLN A 659 -0.70 3.77 -38.46
C GLN A 659 -2.04 3.45 -39.15
N LYS A 660 -2.03 3.14 -40.45
CA LYS A 660 -3.25 2.78 -41.19
C LYS A 660 -3.89 1.50 -40.65
N ILE A 661 -3.10 0.45 -40.41
CA ILE A 661 -3.61 -0.82 -39.86
C ILE A 661 -4.11 -0.60 -38.43
N TYR A 662 -3.32 0.07 -37.61
CA TYR A 662 -3.66 0.40 -36.23
C TYR A 662 -5.00 1.14 -36.11
N LYS A 663 -5.21 2.21 -36.89
CA LYS A 663 -6.47 2.99 -36.84
C LYS A 663 -7.70 2.15 -37.24
N ARG A 664 -7.55 1.25 -38.22
CA ARG A 664 -8.63 0.35 -38.63
C ARG A 664 -8.99 -0.64 -37.54
N MET A 665 -7.99 -1.24 -36.89
CA MET A 665 -8.22 -2.14 -35.76
C MET A 665 -8.81 -1.37 -34.57
N ALA A 666 -8.28 -0.19 -34.23
CA ALA A 666 -8.78 0.63 -33.13
C ALA A 666 -10.27 0.97 -33.29
N GLY A 667 -10.68 1.40 -34.48
CA GLY A 667 -12.10 1.67 -34.77
C GLY A 667 -12.99 0.43 -34.64
N LYS A 668 -12.55 -0.73 -35.17
CA LYS A 668 -13.31 -1.98 -35.01
C LYS A 668 -13.40 -2.40 -33.53
N ILE A 669 -12.28 -2.41 -32.81
CA ILE A 669 -12.22 -2.82 -31.41
C ILE A 669 -13.12 -1.93 -30.54
N ALA A 670 -13.07 -0.60 -30.70
CA ALA A 670 -13.98 0.31 -30.00
C ALA A 670 -15.46 -0.01 -30.28
N SER A 671 -15.81 -0.30 -31.54
CA SER A 671 -17.20 -0.60 -31.94
C SER A 671 -17.78 -1.90 -31.38
N ILE A 672 -16.95 -2.82 -30.90
CA ILE A 672 -17.37 -4.16 -30.40
C ILE A 672 -17.09 -4.37 -28.91
N GLN A 673 -16.77 -3.29 -28.17
CA GLN A 673 -16.64 -3.34 -26.71
C GLN A 673 -17.96 -3.76 -26.06
N GLN A 674 -17.91 -4.65 -25.08
CA GLN A 674 -19.13 -5.13 -24.42
C GLN A 674 -19.67 -4.12 -23.39
N PRO A 675 -20.95 -4.24 -22.98
CA PRO A 675 -21.53 -3.38 -21.96
C PRO A 675 -20.80 -3.39 -20.62
N ASP A 676 -20.15 -4.50 -20.27
CA ASP A 676 -19.31 -4.64 -19.07
C ASP A 676 -17.95 -3.91 -19.16
N GLY A 677 -17.64 -3.30 -20.31
CA GLY A 677 -16.40 -2.56 -20.58
C GLY A 677 -15.26 -3.40 -21.15
N LEU A 678 -15.32 -4.72 -21.13
CA LEU A 678 -14.24 -5.58 -21.61
C LEU A 678 -14.58 -6.24 -22.94
N TRP A 679 -13.57 -6.85 -23.55
CA TRP A 679 -13.74 -7.68 -24.73
C TRP A 679 -13.65 -9.14 -24.31
N HIS A 680 -14.64 -9.93 -24.72
CA HIS A 680 -14.75 -11.34 -24.35
C HIS A 680 -13.84 -12.22 -25.21
N SER A 681 -13.75 -13.51 -24.89
CA SER A 681 -12.83 -14.44 -25.56
C SER A 681 -13.00 -14.49 -27.09
N SER A 682 -14.24 -14.43 -27.58
CA SER A 682 -14.54 -14.21 -29.00
C SER A 682 -14.97 -12.76 -29.21
N LEU A 683 -14.41 -12.12 -30.23
CA LEU A 683 -14.75 -10.73 -30.57
C LEU A 683 -16.11 -10.60 -31.28
N LEU A 684 -16.57 -11.66 -31.97
CA LEU A 684 -17.80 -11.63 -32.78
C LEU A 684 -18.88 -12.59 -32.26
N ASP A 685 -18.63 -13.39 -31.23
CA ASP A 685 -19.62 -14.23 -30.54
C ASP A 685 -19.50 -14.10 -29.00
N PRO A 686 -19.72 -12.89 -28.44
CA PRO A 686 -19.64 -12.66 -27.00
C PRO A 686 -20.74 -13.40 -26.22
N GLU A 687 -21.89 -13.70 -26.84
CA GLU A 687 -22.97 -14.44 -26.17
C GLU A 687 -22.55 -15.87 -25.79
N THR A 688 -21.83 -16.57 -26.67
CA THR A 688 -21.32 -17.92 -26.37
C THR A 688 -20.22 -17.89 -25.32
N TYR A 689 -19.45 -16.80 -25.24
CA TYR A 689 -18.31 -16.63 -24.34
C TYR A 689 -18.50 -15.43 -23.41
N SER A 690 -19.63 -15.37 -22.70
CA SER A 690 -20.15 -14.16 -22.04
C SER A 690 -19.37 -13.62 -20.83
N LYS A 691 -18.25 -14.25 -20.46
CA LYS A 691 -17.44 -13.81 -19.33
C LYS A 691 -16.34 -12.84 -19.79
N PRO A 692 -16.02 -11.81 -18.99
CA PRO A 692 -14.96 -10.88 -19.31
C PRO A 692 -13.61 -11.60 -19.48
N GLU A 693 -12.74 -11.05 -20.33
CA GLU A 693 -11.40 -11.58 -20.57
C GLU A 693 -10.35 -10.47 -20.40
N SER A 694 -9.52 -10.59 -19.36
CA SER A 694 -8.60 -9.53 -18.90
C SER A 694 -7.42 -9.30 -19.83
N SER A 695 -6.86 -10.33 -20.46
CA SER A 695 -5.58 -10.21 -21.18
C SER A 695 -5.69 -9.49 -22.53
N GLY A 696 -6.63 -9.89 -23.39
CA GLY A 696 -6.91 -9.21 -24.65
C GLY A 696 -7.38 -7.78 -24.41
N SER A 697 -8.29 -7.58 -23.45
CA SER A 697 -8.76 -6.26 -23.04
C SER A 697 -7.63 -5.36 -22.56
N GLY A 698 -6.68 -5.88 -21.77
CA GLY A 698 -5.49 -5.13 -21.35
C GLY A 698 -4.67 -4.59 -22.52
N PHE A 699 -4.47 -5.39 -23.57
CA PHE A 699 -3.76 -4.91 -24.77
C PHE A 699 -4.56 -3.87 -25.57
N TYR A 700 -5.89 -3.98 -25.64
CA TYR A 700 -6.73 -2.98 -26.29
C TYR A 700 -6.70 -1.65 -25.55
N ILE A 701 -6.86 -1.69 -24.22
CA ILE A 701 -6.80 -0.49 -23.38
C ILE A 701 -5.43 0.18 -23.52
N TYR A 702 -4.34 -0.60 -23.46
CA TYR A 702 -2.98 -0.11 -23.72
C TYR A 702 -2.86 0.59 -25.08
N ALA A 703 -3.27 -0.09 -26.15
CA ALA A 703 -3.09 0.41 -27.51
C ALA A 703 -3.98 1.62 -27.81
N LEU A 704 -5.22 1.65 -27.32
CA LEU A 704 -6.13 2.80 -27.45
C LEU A 704 -5.63 3.99 -26.64
N ALA A 705 -5.25 3.80 -25.38
CA ALA A 705 -4.71 4.85 -24.53
C ALA A 705 -3.42 5.45 -25.11
N TRP A 706 -2.50 4.62 -25.61
CA TRP A 706 -1.31 5.07 -26.33
C TRP A 706 -1.67 5.93 -27.55
N GLY A 707 -2.68 5.53 -28.32
CA GLY A 707 -3.13 6.27 -29.50
C GLY A 707 -3.62 7.67 -29.18
N ILE A 708 -4.37 7.82 -28.08
CA ILE A 708 -4.83 9.12 -27.57
C ILE A 708 -3.63 9.95 -27.11
N ASN A 709 -2.75 9.38 -26.27
CA ASN A 709 -1.54 10.05 -25.76
C ASN A 709 -0.60 10.53 -26.88
N ARG A 710 -0.62 9.88 -28.05
CA ARG A 710 0.17 10.25 -29.23
C ARG A 710 -0.59 11.08 -30.28
N GLY A 711 -1.84 11.45 -30.02
CA GLY A 711 -2.68 12.22 -30.95
C GLY A 711 -2.98 11.50 -32.27
N LEU A 712 -2.94 10.16 -32.27
CA LEU A 712 -3.28 9.33 -33.43
C LEU A 712 -4.77 8.95 -33.45
N LEU A 713 -5.41 8.94 -32.28
CA LEU A 713 -6.84 8.70 -32.08
C LEU A 713 -7.50 9.95 -31.50
N GLU A 714 -8.72 10.25 -31.96
CA GLU A 714 -9.50 11.39 -31.48
C GLU A 714 -9.94 11.17 -30.03
N ARG A 715 -9.63 12.12 -29.14
CA ARG A 715 -9.80 11.94 -27.69
C ARG A 715 -11.25 11.70 -27.31
N GLU A 716 -12.16 12.52 -27.83
CA GLU A 716 -13.57 12.51 -27.48
C GLU A 716 -14.26 11.20 -27.88
N GLU A 717 -13.79 10.56 -28.96
CA GLU A 717 -14.32 9.28 -29.43
C GLU A 717 -13.79 8.11 -28.60
N TYR A 718 -12.49 8.05 -28.35
CA TYR A 718 -11.86 6.84 -27.79
C TYR A 718 -11.66 6.86 -26.27
N LEU A 719 -11.63 8.04 -25.62
CA LEU A 719 -11.41 8.15 -24.18
C LEU A 719 -12.48 7.40 -23.36
N PRO A 720 -13.79 7.49 -23.68
CA PRO A 720 -14.81 6.75 -22.93
C PRO A 720 -14.61 5.23 -22.97
N HIS A 721 -14.17 4.69 -24.11
CA HIS A 721 -13.87 3.26 -24.26
C HIS A 721 -12.68 2.84 -23.41
N VAL A 722 -11.62 3.66 -23.37
CA VAL A 722 -10.44 3.41 -22.53
C VAL A 722 -10.80 3.44 -21.05
N MET A 723 -11.55 4.44 -20.59
CA MET A 723 -11.89 4.58 -19.17
C MET A 723 -12.83 3.47 -18.70
N LYS A 724 -13.86 3.17 -19.49
CA LYS A 724 -14.77 2.06 -19.21
C LYS A 724 -14.02 0.72 -19.16
N GLY A 725 -13.11 0.50 -20.11
CA GLY A 725 -12.28 -0.71 -20.16
C GLY A 725 -11.33 -0.81 -18.96
N TRP A 726 -10.63 0.28 -18.61
CA TRP A 726 -9.73 0.30 -17.46
C TRP A 726 -10.48 0.06 -16.15
N ASN A 727 -11.60 0.74 -15.92
CA ASN A 727 -12.36 0.61 -14.69
C ASN A 727 -12.87 -0.83 -14.51
N SER A 728 -13.29 -1.48 -15.61
CA SER A 728 -13.68 -2.89 -15.60
C SER A 728 -12.49 -3.84 -15.38
N LEU A 729 -11.37 -3.60 -16.06
CA LEU A 729 -10.14 -4.39 -15.89
C LEU A 729 -9.57 -4.28 -14.48
N ALA A 730 -9.56 -3.09 -13.88
CA ALA A 730 -9.09 -2.84 -12.51
C ALA A 730 -9.96 -3.56 -11.47
N SER A 731 -11.27 -3.68 -11.72
CA SER A 731 -12.18 -4.42 -10.84
C SER A 731 -11.96 -5.94 -10.85
N ASN A 732 -11.27 -6.48 -11.87
CA ASN A 732 -10.83 -7.88 -11.90
C ASN A 732 -9.56 -8.13 -11.05
N VAL A 733 -9.01 -7.11 -10.38
CA VAL A 733 -7.88 -7.27 -9.46
C VAL A 733 -8.41 -7.62 -8.07
N HIS A 734 -8.11 -8.84 -7.64
CA HIS A 734 -8.46 -9.36 -6.32
C HIS A 734 -7.76 -8.53 -5.22
N SER A 735 -8.26 -8.58 -3.99
CA SER A 735 -7.68 -7.75 -2.90
C SER A 735 -6.22 -8.06 -2.60
N ASP A 736 -5.79 -9.31 -2.80
CA ASP A 736 -4.39 -9.71 -2.63
C ASP A 736 -3.48 -9.24 -3.77
N GLY A 737 -4.06 -8.79 -4.89
CA GLY A 737 -3.39 -8.29 -6.09
C GLY A 737 -3.41 -9.25 -7.27
N MET A 738 -4.00 -10.45 -7.16
CA MET A 738 -4.15 -11.34 -8.31
C MET A 738 -5.05 -10.70 -9.38
N LEU A 739 -4.61 -10.74 -10.65
CA LEU A 739 -5.47 -10.37 -11.77
C LEU A 739 -6.26 -11.61 -12.23
N GLY A 740 -7.57 -11.59 -12.01
CA GLY A 740 -8.50 -12.64 -12.42
C GLY A 740 -8.95 -12.55 -13.88
N TYR A 741 -9.85 -13.45 -14.28
CA TYR A 741 -10.46 -13.50 -15.62
C TYR A 741 -9.45 -13.54 -16.79
N THR A 742 -8.28 -14.13 -16.55
CA THR A 742 -7.26 -14.28 -17.60
C THR A 742 -7.39 -15.66 -18.20
N GLN A 743 -7.80 -15.74 -19.47
CA GLN A 743 -7.92 -17.02 -20.17
C GLN A 743 -6.57 -17.76 -20.19
N PRO A 744 -6.51 -19.05 -19.83
CA PRO A 744 -5.29 -19.86 -19.92
C PRO A 744 -4.70 -19.95 -21.35
N ILE A 745 -3.48 -20.45 -21.46
CA ILE A 745 -2.78 -20.59 -22.76
C ILE A 745 -3.64 -21.36 -23.77
N GLY A 746 -3.79 -20.81 -24.97
CA GLY A 746 -4.66 -21.33 -26.01
C GLY A 746 -4.44 -20.66 -27.36
N ALA A 747 -5.28 -21.02 -28.34
CA ALA A 747 -5.23 -20.49 -29.70
C ALA A 747 -6.64 -20.15 -30.23
N ASP A 748 -7.63 -20.09 -29.33
CA ASP A 748 -9.06 -20.09 -29.62
C ASP A 748 -9.86 -19.48 -28.45
N PRO A 749 -11.07 -18.92 -28.68
CA PRO A 749 -11.98 -18.49 -27.63
C PRO A 749 -12.37 -19.62 -26.67
N ARG A 750 -12.36 -19.37 -25.34
CA ARG A 750 -12.76 -20.35 -24.32
C ARG A 750 -13.52 -19.69 -23.16
N ASN A 751 -14.29 -20.50 -22.43
CA ASN A 751 -14.90 -20.08 -21.17
C ASN A 751 -13.83 -19.84 -20.10
N ILE A 752 -14.06 -18.81 -19.29
CA ILE A 752 -13.12 -18.29 -18.30
C ILE A 752 -13.80 -18.23 -16.94
N THR A 753 -13.05 -18.47 -15.88
CA THR A 753 -13.51 -18.24 -14.50
C THR A 753 -12.74 -17.08 -13.87
N GLU A 754 -13.30 -16.51 -12.81
CA GLU A 754 -12.71 -15.38 -12.07
C GLU A 754 -11.30 -15.70 -11.57
N GLU A 755 -11.07 -16.92 -11.09
CA GLU A 755 -9.82 -17.33 -10.43
C GLU A 755 -8.68 -17.64 -11.42
N GLN A 756 -8.95 -17.62 -12.72
CA GLN A 756 -7.92 -17.90 -13.72
C GLN A 756 -7.01 -16.67 -13.91
N THR A 757 -5.71 -16.89 -13.76
CA THR A 757 -4.66 -15.87 -13.90
C THR A 757 -3.48 -16.42 -14.70
N GLU A 758 -2.81 -15.56 -15.49
CA GLU A 758 -1.59 -15.90 -16.23
C GLU A 758 -0.66 -14.68 -16.32
N VAL A 759 0.65 -14.94 -16.40
CA VAL A 759 1.70 -13.91 -16.37
C VAL A 759 1.60 -12.89 -17.50
N TYR A 760 1.14 -13.29 -18.68
CA TYR A 760 0.96 -12.37 -19.81
C TYR A 760 -0.25 -11.45 -19.64
N GLY A 761 -1.28 -11.87 -18.89
CA GLY A 761 -2.39 -11.00 -18.50
C GLY A 761 -1.91 -9.89 -17.57
N VAL A 762 -1.03 -10.23 -16.61
CA VAL A 762 -0.35 -9.24 -15.77
C VAL A 762 0.50 -8.27 -16.60
N GLY A 763 1.26 -8.78 -17.58
CA GLY A 763 2.01 -7.94 -18.52
C GLY A 763 1.10 -6.95 -19.26
N ALA A 764 -0.01 -7.42 -19.81
CA ALA A 764 -1.00 -6.59 -20.50
C ALA A 764 -1.63 -5.52 -19.57
N PHE A 765 -1.95 -5.89 -18.33
CA PHE A 765 -2.48 -4.98 -17.33
C PHE A 765 -1.51 -3.84 -17.00
N LEU A 766 -0.22 -4.16 -16.83
CA LEU A 766 0.80 -3.15 -16.53
C LEU A 766 1.08 -2.24 -17.75
N LEU A 767 0.99 -2.77 -18.97
CA LEU A 767 1.03 -1.94 -20.17
C LEU A 767 -0.20 -1.01 -20.25
N ALA A 768 -1.41 -1.52 -19.99
CA ALA A 768 -2.62 -0.69 -19.96
C ALA A 768 -2.50 0.44 -18.92
N GLY A 769 -2.09 0.08 -17.70
CA GLY A 769 -1.95 1.03 -16.61
C GLY A 769 -0.90 2.12 -16.89
N SER A 770 0.19 1.80 -17.61
CA SER A 770 1.23 2.80 -17.89
C SER A 770 0.74 3.93 -18.79
N GLU A 771 -0.14 3.64 -19.76
CA GLU A 771 -0.74 4.64 -20.65
C GLU A 771 -1.97 5.30 -20.04
N VAL A 772 -2.80 4.55 -19.30
CA VAL A 772 -3.94 5.11 -18.56
C VAL A 772 -3.48 6.08 -17.49
N TYR A 773 -2.35 5.82 -16.81
CA TYR A 773 -1.78 6.74 -15.83
C TYR A 773 -1.40 8.08 -16.46
N LYS A 774 -0.83 8.08 -17.68
CA LYS A 774 -0.50 9.30 -18.41
C LYS A 774 -1.75 10.11 -18.74
N LEU A 775 -2.80 9.45 -19.21
CA LEU A 775 -4.11 10.10 -19.41
C LEU A 775 -4.65 10.65 -18.09
N ALA A 776 -4.63 9.85 -17.02
CA ALA A 776 -5.17 10.18 -15.70
C ALA A 776 -4.51 11.43 -15.08
N ILE A 777 -3.23 11.67 -15.37
CA ILE A 777 -2.48 12.78 -14.79
C ILE A 777 -2.35 14.00 -15.69
N GLU A 778 -2.68 13.89 -16.98
CA GLU A 778 -2.51 14.93 -17.99
C GLU A 778 -3.10 16.28 -17.59
N ASP A 779 -4.35 16.31 -17.11
CA ASP A 779 -5.03 17.56 -16.73
C ASP A 779 -4.25 18.25 -15.61
N LYS A 780 -3.73 17.47 -14.65
CA LYS A 780 -2.88 17.98 -13.57
C LYS A 780 -1.54 18.51 -14.07
N LEU A 781 -0.95 17.92 -15.11
CA LEU A 781 0.31 18.39 -15.69
C LEU A 781 0.17 19.74 -16.40
N SER A 782 -1.01 20.03 -16.95
CA SER A 782 -1.24 21.28 -17.69
C SER A 782 -1.22 22.54 -16.81
N ASP A 783 -1.62 22.39 -15.55
CA ASP A 783 -1.64 23.47 -14.54
C ASP A 783 -0.44 23.40 -13.57
N ALA A 784 0.48 22.46 -13.78
CA ALA A 784 1.58 22.19 -12.86
C ALA A 784 2.75 23.17 -13.02
N LYS A 785 3.39 23.51 -11.89
CA LYS A 785 4.69 24.19 -11.93
C LYS A 785 5.76 23.25 -12.50
N GLU A 786 6.47 23.73 -13.51
CA GLU A 786 7.60 23.04 -14.12
C GLU A 786 8.90 23.34 -13.33
N LEU A 787 9.68 22.29 -13.07
CA LEU A 787 11.02 22.38 -12.52
C LEU A 787 12.04 21.92 -13.55
N ARG A 788 13.12 22.69 -13.71
CA ARG A 788 14.32 22.27 -14.44
C ARG A 788 15.46 22.08 -13.45
N VAL A 789 15.89 20.83 -13.29
CA VAL A 789 17.02 20.47 -12.44
C VAL A 789 18.23 20.27 -13.33
N SER A 790 19.33 20.94 -13.03
CA SER A 790 20.56 20.89 -13.81
C SER A 790 21.73 20.38 -12.97
N ASN A 791 22.47 19.42 -13.51
CA ASN A 791 23.75 18.97 -12.99
C ASN A 791 24.90 19.65 -13.75
N TYR A 792 25.55 20.63 -13.13
CA TYR A 792 26.71 21.31 -13.73
C TYR A 792 28.05 20.68 -13.35
N ALA A 793 28.04 19.60 -12.55
CA ALA A 793 29.25 18.87 -12.23
C ALA A 793 29.66 17.95 -13.40
N ASN A 794 30.95 17.64 -13.49
CA ASN A 794 31.50 16.69 -14.46
C ASN A 794 31.38 15.22 -13.99
N VAL A 795 30.48 14.94 -13.06
CA VAL A 795 30.21 13.61 -12.50
C VAL A 795 28.70 13.40 -12.44
N ASP A 796 28.27 12.15 -12.60
CA ASP A 796 26.87 11.79 -12.48
C ASP A 796 26.40 11.97 -11.04
N VAL A 797 25.16 12.41 -10.90
CA VAL A 797 24.49 12.56 -9.60
C VAL A 797 23.37 11.53 -9.55
N SER A 798 23.58 10.46 -8.79
CA SER A 798 22.54 9.46 -8.52
C SER A 798 21.78 9.83 -7.25
N TYR A 799 20.46 10.05 -7.36
CA TYR A 799 19.56 10.39 -6.25
C TYR A 799 19.99 11.62 -5.43
N GLY A 800 20.50 12.66 -6.08
CA GLY A 800 20.85 13.91 -5.40
C GLY A 800 19.61 14.58 -4.79
N THR A 801 19.73 15.02 -3.54
CA THR A 801 18.67 15.80 -2.88
C THR A 801 18.58 17.18 -3.50
N VAL A 802 17.41 17.48 -4.04
CA VAL A 802 17.02 18.79 -4.52
C VAL A 802 16.27 19.49 -3.41
N SER A 803 16.67 20.72 -3.07
CA SER A 803 16.00 21.57 -2.09
C SER A 803 15.44 22.81 -2.77
N ILE A 804 14.16 23.07 -2.53
CA ILE A 804 13.44 24.23 -3.04
C ILE A 804 12.82 24.98 -1.88
N ASP A 805 13.04 26.30 -1.85
CA ASP A 805 12.35 27.24 -0.98
C ASP A 805 10.82 27.22 -1.27
N PRO A 806 9.98 26.80 -0.31
CA PRO A 806 8.53 26.70 -0.47
C PRO A 806 7.83 27.99 -0.93
N ASP A 807 8.35 29.17 -0.62
CA ASP A 807 7.75 30.45 -1.02
C ASP A 807 7.71 30.62 -2.55
N LYS A 808 8.71 30.04 -3.24
CA LYS A 808 8.76 30.03 -4.71
C LYS A 808 7.70 29.12 -5.33
N LEU A 809 7.11 28.25 -4.52
CA LEU A 809 6.06 27.30 -4.90
C LEU A 809 4.67 27.73 -4.42
N SER A 810 4.49 28.99 -4.02
CA SER A 810 3.20 29.59 -3.63
C SER A 810 2.04 29.21 -4.55
N GLY A 811 0.90 28.90 -3.93
CA GLY A 811 -0.33 28.45 -4.61
C GLY A 811 -0.45 26.93 -4.81
N ILE A 812 0.50 26.14 -4.29
CA ILE A 812 0.45 24.67 -4.28
C ILE A 812 0.42 24.19 -2.82
N ASP A 813 -0.47 23.24 -2.51
CA ASP A 813 -0.41 22.49 -1.26
C ASP A 813 0.76 21.48 -1.29
N LEU A 814 1.93 21.93 -0.84
CA LEU A 814 3.14 21.13 -0.79
C LEU A 814 3.08 19.97 0.22
N SER A 815 2.13 19.99 1.15
CA SER A 815 1.96 18.91 2.13
C SER A 815 1.53 17.60 1.46
N GLU A 816 0.90 17.69 0.28
CA GLU A 816 0.37 16.57 -0.51
C GLU A 816 0.93 16.51 -1.94
N ALA A 817 1.87 17.41 -2.26
CA ALA A 817 2.52 17.44 -3.55
C ALA A 817 3.55 16.30 -3.73
N GLY A 818 3.52 15.70 -4.92
CA GLY A 818 4.59 14.84 -5.43
C GLY A 818 5.35 15.54 -6.56
N VAL A 819 6.57 15.08 -6.83
CA VAL A 819 7.37 15.54 -7.98
C VAL A 819 7.46 14.43 -9.02
N ILE A 820 7.13 14.73 -10.27
CA ILE A 820 7.03 13.74 -11.35
C ILE A 820 8.02 14.09 -12.46
N SER A 821 8.80 13.12 -12.89
CA SER A 821 9.68 13.25 -14.06
C SER A 821 8.86 13.37 -15.34
N ALA A 822 9.17 14.35 -16.18
CA ALA A 822 8.50 14.53 -17.47
C ALA A 822 8.84 13.44 -18.50
N GLU A 823 9.96 12.73 -18.31
CA GLU A 823 10.47 11.74 -19.27
C GLU A 823 9.78 10.38 -19.11
N ASN A 824 9.68 9.90 -17.87
CA ASN A 824 9.21 8.55 -17.55
C ASN A 824 8.04 8.53 -16.57
N TYR A 825 7.49 9.68 -16.19
CA TYR A 825 6.38 9.80 -15.25
C TYR A 825 6.67 9.18 -13.87
N LYS A 826 7.96 8.92 -13.56
CA LYS A 826 8.39 8.44 -12.24
C LYS A 826 8.10 9.50 -11.21
N ILE A 827 7.44 9.07 -10.15
CA ILE A 827 7.12 9.93 -9.02
C ILE A 827 8.18 9.80 -7.93
N SER A 828 8.71 10.94 -7.51
CA SER A 828 9.66 11.05 -6.41
C SER A 828 8.92 11.24 -5.09
N GLN A 829 9.49 10.65 -4.03
CA GLN A 829 9.12 10.99 -2.67
C GLN A 829 9.50 12.44 -2.38
N THR A 830 8.70 13.09 -1.55
CA THR A 830 8.86 14.49 -1.17
C THR A 830 8.92 14.64 0.35
N GLN A 831 9.51 15.75 0.82
CA GLN A 831 9.53 16.10 2.24
C GLN A 831 9.52 17.62 2.40
N LEU A 832 8.67 18.12 3.29
CA LEU A 832 8.78 19.48 3.83
C LEU A 832 9.67 19.47 5.08
N VAL A 833 10.51 20.48 5.23
CA VAL A 833 11.41 20.66 6.37
C VAL A 833 11.29 22.08 6.90
N ASP A 834 11.01 22.18 8.19
CA ASP A 834 11.14 23.37 9.01
C ASP A 834 12.48 23.25 9.76
N ASN A 835 13.45 24.10 9.41
CA ASN A 835 14.84 24.02 9.84
C ASN A 835 15.08 24.72 11.19
N ASP A 836 14.20 25.63 11.60
CA ASP A 836 14.37 26.41 12.84
C ASP A 836 13.27 26.17 13.89
N LEU A 837 12.20 25.48 13.50
CA LEU A 837 11.01 25.13 14.27
C LEU A 837 10.09 26.31 14.58
N ASP A 838 10.02 27.30 13.68
CA ASP A 838 9.11 28.44 13.81
C ASP A 838 7.67 28.16 13.32
N GLY A 839 7.47 27.03 12.64
CA GLY A 839 6.19 26.59 12.09
C GLY A 839 6.02 26.85 10.60
N ASP A 840 6.91 27.63 9.98
CA ASP A 840 6.99 27.84 8.54
C ASP A 840 7.96 26.81 7.91
N MET A 841 7.67 26.38 6.68
CA MET A 841 8.48 25.35 6.01
C MET A 841 9.57 26.02 5.17
N ASP A 842 10.83 25.67 5.44
CA ASP A 842 12.01 26.25 4.78
C ASP A 842 12.45 25.49 3.51
N GLU A 843 12.19 24.19 3.46
CA GLU A 843 12.62 23.36 2.33
C GLU A 843 11.52 22.39 1.88
N PHE A 844 11.27 22.34 0.57
CA PHE A 844 10.59 21.27 -0.12
C PHE A 844 11.62 20.42 -0.86
N LEU A 845 11.76 19.17 -0.43
CA LEU A 845 12.79 18.25 -0.88
C LEU A 845 12.22 17.17 -1.81
N PHE A 846 13.01 16.77 -2.80
CA PHE A 846 12.85 15.52 -3.56
C PHE A 846 14.22 15.02 -4.04
N GLN A 847 14.31 13.80 -4.56
CA GLN A 847 15.55 13.28 -5.15
C GLN A 847 15.48 13.21 -6.67
N ALA A 848 16.61 13.54 -7.31
CA ALA A 848 16.77 13.52 -8.76
C ALA A 848 18.08 12.82 -9.17
N SER A 849 18.05 12.09 -10.29
CA SER A 849 19.24 11.46 -10.86
C SER A 849 19.56 12.06 -12.22
N LEU A 850 20.77 12.60 -12.37
CA LEU A 850 21.21 13.32 -13.56
C LEU A 850 22.63 12.91 -13.97
N GLU A 851 22.84 12.68 -15.27
CA GLU A 851 24.16 12.53 -15.86
C GLU A 851 24.95 13.84 -15.77
N ALA A 852 26.28 13.77 -15.91
CA ALA A 852 27.15 14.95 -15.98
C ALA A 852 26.71 15.93 -17.09
N GLY A 853 26.44 17.18 -16.73
CA GLY A 853 25.99 18.23 -17.65
C GLY A 853 24.50 18.17 -18.03
N GLU A 854 23.74 17.20 -17.53
CA GLU A 854 22.33 17.01 -17.90
C GLU A 854 21.41 18.05 -17.25
N THR A 855 20.30 18.37 -17.94
CA THR A 855 19.17 19.08 -17.36
C THR A 855 17.89 18.29 -17.58
N LYS A 856 17.20 17.94 -16.49
CA LYS A 856 15.95 17.19 -16.51
C LYS A 856 14.76 18.04 -16.12
N LYS A 857 13.61 17.73 -16.70
CA LYS A 857 12.33 18.39 -16.45
C LYS A 857 11.47 17.57 -15.49
N TYR A 858 10.89 18.24 -14.50
CA TYR A 858 9.94 17.68 -13.55
C TYR A 858 8.71 18.58 -13.42
N PHE A 859 7.63 18.02 -12.86
CA PHE A 859 6.42 18.74 -12.52
C PHE A 859 6.06 18.53 -11.05
N ILE A 860 5.58 19.57 -10.39
CA ILE A 860 5.00 19.46 -9.05
C ILE A 860 3.50 19.28 -9.18
N ILE A 861 2.97 18.20 -8.59
CA ILE A 861 1.57 17.81 -8.73
C ILE A 861 0.94 17.58 -7.35
N GLU A 862 -0.18 18.25 -7.09
CA GLU A 862 -0.99 18.05 -5.89
C GLU A 862 -1.64 16.66 -5.86
N ASP A 863 -1.84 16.12 -4.65
CA ASP A 863 -2.26 14.74 -4.36
C ASP A 863 -1.38 13.64 -4.98
N ALA A 864 -0.19 13.99 -5.42
CA ALA A 864 0.73 13.01 -5.98
C ALA A 864 1.71 12.48 -4.92
N LYS A 865 1.74 13.03 -3.69
CA LYS A 865 2.66 12.58 -2.64
C LYS A 865 2.67 11.06 -2.45
N ILE A 866 3.87 10.54 -2.28
CA ILE A 866 4.13 9.13 -2.00
C ILE A 866 4.96 8.98 -0.74
N THR A 867 4.78 7.85 -0.06
CA THR A 867 5.59 7.46 1.10
C THR A 867 6.22 6.10 0.84
N LEU A 868 7.53 6.02 0.94
CA LEU A 868 8.29 4.76 0.92
C LEU A 868 8.73 4.45 2.36
N PRO A 869 7.92 3.72 3.16
CA PRO A 869 8.17 3.57 4.59
C PRO A 869 9.50 2.85 4.91
N ASN A 870 9.95 1.97 4.00
CA ASN A 870 11.16 1.19 4.15
C ASN A 870 12.43 1.87 3.60
N ARG A 871 12.32 3.04 2.97
CA ARG A 871 13.47 3.77 2.43
C ARG A 871 13.38 5.21 2.91
N ARG A 872 14.01 5.48 4.05
CA ARG A 872 13.95 6.78 4.73
C ARG A 872 15.19 7.05 5.55
N THR A 873 15.47 8.33 5.78
CA THR A 873 16.33 8.74 6.89
C THR A 873 15.58 8.63 8.22
N TYR A 874 16.34 8.39 9.29
CA TYR A 874 15.79 8.22 10.63
C TYR A 874 16.79 8.64 11.70
N SER A 875 16.34 9.33 12.74
CA SER A 875 17.07 9.51 13.99
C SER A 875 16.19 9.36 15.21
N ARG A 876 16.82 9.02 16.34
CA ARG A 876 16.16 9.02 17.64
C ARG A 876 17.15 9.10 18.80
N TYR A 877 16.60 9.53 19.93
CA TYR A 877 17.17 9.33 21.25
C TYR A 877 16.93 7.89 21.75
N VAL A 878 17.93 7.31 22.43
CA VAL A 878 17.98 5.91 22.85
C VAL A 878 18.26 5.81 24.35
N PRO A 879 17.27 6.13 25.22
CA PRO A 879 17.45 6.08 26.67
C PRO A 879 17.77 4.66 27.18
N GLU A 880 17.36 3.64 26.43
CA GLU A 880 17.60 2.24 26.77
C GLU A 880 19.07 1.81 26.70
N ARG A 881 19.88 2.47 25.88
CA ARG A 881 21.33 2.27 25.80
C ARG A 881 21.97 3.53 26.35
N LYS A 882 21.73 3.82 27.62
CA LYS A 882 22.46 4.87 28.34
C LYS A 882 22.42 6.24 27.65
N ASP A 883 21.27 6.59 27.11
CA ASP A 883 20.98 7.90 26.51
C ASP A 883 21.73 8.17 25.20
N ASP A 884 22.07 7.15 24.39
CA ASP A 884 22.69 7.40 23.07
C ASP A 884 21.78 8.22 22.15
N TYR A 885 22.39 8.82 21.12
CA TYR A 885 21.67 9.37 19.98
C TYR A 885 22.08 8.63 18.70
N MET A 886 21.10 8.18 17.93
CA MET A 886 21.30 7.36 16.73
C MET A 886 20.72 8.06 15.51
N TRP A 887 21.40 7.92 14.37
CA TRP A 887 20.86 8.33 13.07
C TRP A 887 21.31 7.37 11.97
N GLU A 888 20.46 7.18 10.96
CA GLU A 888 20.73 6.29 9.82
C GLU A 888 19.96 6.75 8.58
N ASN A 889 20.39 6.26 7.42
CA ASN A 889 19.64 6.30 6.17
C ASN A 889 19.61 4.89 5.55
N ASP A 890 19.38 4.77 4.24
CA ASP A 890 19.36 3.50 3.52
C ASP A 890 20.73 2.81 3.42
N LEU A 891 21.84 3.55 3.50
CA LEU A 891 23.20 3.03 3.31
C LEU A 891 23.98 2.83 4.61
N ILE A 892 23.89 3.80 5.53
CA ILE A 892 24.76 3.93 6.71
C ILE A 892 23.98 4.21 7.99
N GLY A 893 24.59 3.91 9.14
CA GLY A 893 24.07 4.23 10.46
C GLY A 893 25.20 4.67 11.40
N PHE A 894 24.88 5.57 12.32
CA PHE A 894 25.83 6.15 13.26
C PHE A 894 25.25 6.25 14.68
N ARG A 895 26.16 6.32 15.64
CA ARG A 895 25.87 6.54 17.06
C ARG A 895 26.74 7.65 17.65
N ALA A 896 26.10 8.53 18.43
CA ALA A 896 26.74 9.39 19.41
C ALA A 896 26.45 8.88 20.82
N TYR A 897 27.47 8.89 21.69
CA TYR A 897 27.37 8.34 23.04
C TYR A 897 26.59 9.24 23.98
N GLY A 898 25.75 8.62 24.82
CA GLY A 898 24.88 9.31 25.75
C GLY A 898 25.50 9.77 27.07
N LEU A 899 24.80 10.69 27.75
CA LEU A 899 25.24 11.32 29.00
C LEU A 899 25.58 10.31 30.12
N LYS A 900 24.86 9.19 30.21
CA LYS A 900 25.13 8.14 31.21
C LYS A 900 26.50 7.46 31.01
N LEU A 901 27.10 7.56 29.82
CA LEU A 901 28.43 7.05 29.52
C LEU A 901 29.57 8.05 29.80
N ALA A 902 29.26 9.30 30.15
CA ALA A 902 30.28 10.32 30.45
C ALA A 902 31.27 9.85 31.54
N LYS A 903 30.76 9.18 32.58
CA LYS A 903 31.56 8.65 33.71
C LYS A 903 32.38 7.40 33.36
N GLU A 904 32.09 6.77 32.22
CA GLU A 904 32.76 5.57 31.73
C GLU A 904 33.86 5.92 30.69
N GLY A 905 34.17 7.21 30.52
CA GLY A 905 35.25 7.68 29.65
C GLY A 905 34.85 7.87 28.18
N ALA A 906 33.55 7.81 27.85
CA ALA A 906 33.07 8.10 26.50
C ALA A 906 33.24 9.58 26.13
N ASN A 907 33.37 9.85 24.82
CA ASN A 907 33.62 11.18 24.27
C ASN A 907 32.69 11.49 23.07
N SER A 908 33.01 12.55 22.33
CA SER A 908 32.26 13.02 21.16
C SER A 908 32.60 12.36 19.83
N GLY A 909 33.37 11.26 19.84
CA GLY A 909 33.62 10.46 18.64
C GLY A 909 32.35 9.73 18.17
N PHE A 910 32.21 9.58 16.85
CA PHE A 910 31.07 8.89 16.24
C PHE A 910 31.41 7.44 15.96
N ASP A 911 30.45 6.58 16.26
CA ASP A 911 30.56 5.15 16.03
C ASP A 911 29.78 4.73 14.77
N CYS A 912 30.41 3.88 13.94
CA CYS A 912 29.86 3.39 12.68
C CYS A 912 29.03 2.12 12.91
N TRP A 913 27.72 2.24 12.74
CA TRP A 913 26.80 1.11 12.76
C TRP A 913 26.60 0.56 11.36
N LEU A 914 27.43 -0.41 10.99
CA LEU A 914 27.40 -1.04 9.67
C LEU A 914 26.03 -1.69 9.43
N LYS A 915 25.39 -1.41 8.29
CA LYS A 915 24.08 -1.98 7.91
C LYS A 915 24.13 -2.51 6.49
N GLY A 916 23.43 -3.62 6.20
CA GLY A 916 23.40 -4.29 4.88
C GLY A 916 22.03 -4.31 4.23
N VAL A 917 21.12 -3.44 4.67
CA VAL A 917 19.72 -3.37 4.26
C VAL A 917 19.31 -1.91 4.09
N GLU A 918 18.32 -1.64 3.23
CA GLU A 918 17.86 -0.27 2.92
C GLU A 918 16.93 0.33 3.99
N TYR A 919 16.30 -0.50 4.83
CA TYR A 919 15.38 -0.01 5.86
C TYR A 919 16.07 0.37 7.16
N PRO A 920 15.45 1.22 8.01
CA PRO A 920 15.99 1.55 9.33
C PRO A 920 16.10 0.32 10.24
N THR A 921 17.26 0.13 10.86
CA THR A 921 17.58 -1.04 11.70
C THR A 921 17.67 -0.71 13.19
N THR A 922 17.77 0.57 13.57
CA THR A 922 18.02 1.01 14.94
C THR A 922 17.04 0.41 15.95
N ASN A 923 15.73 0.47 15.66
CA ASN A 923 14.71 -0.03 16.58
C ASN A 923 14.80 -1.56 16.77
N ASN A 924 14.97 -2.30 15.67
CA ASN A 924 15.06 -3.77 15.72
C ASN A 924 16.32 -4.23 16.47
N ARG A 925 17.47 -3.61 16.22
CA ARG A 925 18.74 -3.97 16.89
C ARG A 925 18.66 -3.78 18.40
N TYR A 926 18.20 -2.62 18.87
CA TYR A 926 18.03 -2.40 20.32
C TYR A 926 16.94 -3.27 20.95
N PHE A 927 15.87 -3.55 20.21
CA PHE A 927 14.85 -4.51 20.67
C PHE A 927 15.46 -5.90 20.86
N THR A 928 16.15 -6.46 19.87
CA THR A 928 16.75 -7.80 19.95
C THR A 928 17.86 -7.89 21.00
N ALA A 929 18.64 -6.82 21.21
CA ALA A 929 19.66 -6.74 22.24
C ALA A 929 19.11 -6.81 23.66
N ARG A 930 17.96 -6.19 23.91
CA ARG A 930 17.23 -6.35 25.18
C ARG A 930 16.73 -7.78 25.42
N HIS A 931 16.66 -8.60 24.36
CA HIS A 931 16.22 -9.99 24.40
C HIS A 931 17.38 -10.98 24.21
N GLY A 932 18.61 -10.57 24.53
CA GLY A 932 19.78 -11.45 24.60
C GLY A 932 20.58 -11.60 23.31
N ARG A 933 20.20 -10.93 22.21
CA ARG A 933 20.95 -10.97 20.94
C ARG A 933 21.90 -9.77 20.84
N THR A 934 23.21 -10.00 20.94
CA THR A 934 24.20 -8.91 20.80
C THR A 934 24.10 -8.20 19.44
N TYR A 935 24.25 -6.87 19.42
CA TYR A 935 24.38 -6.10 18.18
C TYR A 935 25.84 -5.99 17.70
N HIS A 936 26.80 -6.59 18.41
CA HIS A 936 28.23 -6.69 18.02
C HIS A 936 28.53 -7.92 17.14
N SER A 937 27.51 -8.61 16.63
CA SER A 937 27.69 -9.76 15.75
C SER A 937 26.78 -9.65 14.54
N TYR A 938 27.28 -10.08 13.39
CA TYR A 938 26.53 -9.98 12.15
C TYR A 938 25.37 -10.99 12.07
N PHE A 939 24.18 -10.48 11.79
CA PHE A 939 22.93 -11.23 11.83
C PHE A 939 22.05 -11.04 10.58
N GLY A 940 22.67 -10.64 9.47
CA GLY A 940 22.01 -10.44 8.18
C GLY A 940 21.54 -9.01 7.89
N GLU A 941 21.41 -8.17 8.92
CA GLU A 941 21.02 -6.75 8.76
C GLU A 941 22.19 -5.77 8.98
N GLY A 942 23.33 -6.27 9.48
CA GLY A 942 24.48 -5.49 9.95
C GLY A 942 24.70 -5.56 11.46
N TYR A 943 25.65 -4.78 11.98
CA TYR A 943 26.17 -4.87 13.35
C TYR A 943 27.05 -3.65 13.71
N ASP A 944 27.51 -3.57 14.96
CA ASP A 944 28.43 -2.55 15.52
C ASP A 944 29.81 -3.20 15.80
N PRO A 945 30.74 -3.19 14.84
CA PRO A 945 32.12 -3.64 15.05
C PRO A 945 33.14 -2.52 15.27
N TYR A 946 32.73 -1.26 15.17
CA TYR A 946 33.63 -0.12 15.09
C TYR A 946 33.98 0.39 16.51
N HIS A 947 35.25 0.34 16.89
CA HIS A 947 35.65 0.66 18.26
C HIS A 947 36.09 2.12 18.38
N VAL A 948 35.28 2.95 19.05
CA VAL A 948 35.63 4.36 19.28
C VAL A 948 36.53 4.54 20.50
N GLY A 949 36.17 3.98 21.66
CA GLY A 949 36.96 4.17 22.89
C GLY A 949 37.21 5.66 23.20
N SER A 950 38.47 6.04 23.44
CA SER A 950 38.89 7.45 23.61
C SER A 950 39.28 8.17 22.30
N SER A 951 39.11 7.53 21.14
CA SER A 951 39.51 8.05 19.84
C SER A 951 38.54 9.10 19.28
N ALA A 952 38.80 9.61 18.08
CA ALA A 952 37.89 10.51 17.37
C ALA A 952 36.71 9.77 16.70
N GLY A 953 36.72 8.43 16.69
CA GLY A 953 35.74 7.64 15.95
C GLY A 953 35.76 8.01 14.46
N CYS A 954 34.60 8.07 13.83
CA CYS A 954 34.44 8.46 12.44
C CYS A 954 33.91 9.90 12.31
N GLY A 955 34.77 10.88 12.54
CA GLY A 955 34.48 12.31 12.31
C GLY A 955 34.23 13.11 13.57
N GLY A 956 34.72 12.67 14.73
CA GLY A 956 34.69 13.46 15.95
C GLY A 956 35.53 14.73 15.79
N LEU A 957 34.96 15.88 16.18
CA LEU A 957 35.66 17.16 16.20
C LEU A 957 36.38 17.36 17.53
N SER A 958 37.51 18.05 17.52
CA SER A 958 38.27 18.39 18.72
C SER A 958 39.01 19.71 18.51
N LEU A 959 39.43 20.36 19.60
CA LEU A 959 40.41 21.44 19.51
C LEU A 959 41.79 20.84 19.25
N TRP A 960 42.63 21.59 18.55
CA TRP A 960 44.04 21.28 18.33
C TRP A 960 44.90 22.28 19.09
N GLU A 961 45.54 21.83 20.17
CA GLU A 961 46.33 22.69 21.05
C GLU A 961 47.66 22.01 21.40
N ASN A 962 48.77 22.74 21.30
CA ASN A 962 50.11 22.22 21.62
C ASN A 962 50.43 20.88 20.93
N ASP A 963 50.13 20.79 19.63
CA ASP A 963 50.28 19.58 18.81
C ASP A 963 49.56 18.34 19.35
N SER A 964 48.47 18.56 20.10
CA SER A 964 47.67 17.51 20.74
C SER A 964 46.18 17.76 20.59
N ARG A 965 45.41 16.66 20.55
CA ARG A 965 43.94 16.68 20.50
C ARG A 965 43.35 16.97 21.88
N VAL A 966 42.47 17.97 21.96
CA VAL A 966 41.61 18.23 23.13
C VAL A 966 40.15 18.05 22.72
N HIS A 967 39.51 16.99 23.21
CA HIS A 967 38.15 16.63 22.80
C HIS A 967 37.13 16.98 23.89
N SER A 968 35.87 17.16 23.50
CA SER A 968 34.75 17.18 24.44
C SER A 968 34.43 15.76 24.97
N SER A 969 33.67 15.66 26.05
CA SER A 969 33.03 14.41 26.48
C SER A 969 31.82 14.10 25.57
N VAL A 970 30.78 13.45 26.11
CA VAL A 970 29.51 13.16 25.44
C VAL A 970 28.62 14.41 25.33
N TYR A 971 27.54 14.32 24.54
CA TYR A 971 26.58 15.42 24.42
C TYR A 971 25.72 15.57 25.68
N ASP A 972 25.26 16.79 25.95
CA ASP A 972 24.44 17.13 27.12
C ASP A 972 22.95 17.25 26.78
N GLU A 973 22.64 17.81 25.60
CA GLU A 973 21.26 18.01 25.13
C GLU A 973 21.13 17.62 23.66
N TYR A 974 19.91 17.26 23.24
CA TYR A 974 19.58 17.03 21.84
C TYR A 974 18.32 17.80 21.44
N LYS A 975 18.28 18.24 20.19
CA LYS A 975 17.07 18.82 19.55
C LYS A 975 16.87 18.12 18.20
N ARG A 976 15.73 17.46 18.00
CA ARG A 976 15.40 16.88 16.68
C ARG A 976 14.63 17.93 15.87
N ILE A 977 15.10 18.22 14.68
CA ILE A 977 14.53 19.24 13.78
C ILE A 977 13.66 18.54 12.73
N ALA A 978 14.25 17.63 11.95
CA ALA A 978 13.54 16.87 10.92
C ALA A 978 13.84 15.37 11.01
N ASN A 979 12.89 14.50 10.64
CA ASN A 979 13.08 13.05 10.73
C ASN A 979 12.57 12.31 9.49
N GLY A 980 13.21 12.58 8.36
CA GLY A 980 12.91 11.95 7.07
C GLY A 980 11.54 12.34 6.51
N PRO A 981 11.19 11.77 5.33
CA PRO A 981 11.81 10.58 4.77
C PRO A 981 13.10 10.78 3.97
N ILE A 982 13.37 11.97 3.44
CA ILE A 982 14.54 12.25 2.58
C ILE A 982 15.72 12.77 3.39
N ARG A 983 15.46 13.63 4.37
CA ARG A 983 16.45 14.32 5.19
C ARG A 983 16.08 14.23 6.66
N THR A 984 17.08 13.91 7.47
CA THR A 984 17.00 13.99 8.93
C THR A 984 17.96 15.06 9.42
N ILE A 985 17.46 15.94 10.30
CA ILE A 985 18.22 17.04 10.89
C ILE A 985 18.05 16.98 12.41
N PHE A 986 19.14 17.08 13.14
CA PHE A 986 19.12 17.20 14.58
C PHE A 986 20.36 17.94 15.08
N GLU A 987 20.29 18.42 16.31
CA GLU A 987 21.38 19.10 16.99
C GLU A 987 21.76 18.34 18.25
N LEU A 988 23.06 18.29 18.53
CA LEU A 988 23.62 17.86 19.80
C LEU A 988 24.42 19.02 20.42
N THR A 989 24.12 19.34 21.66
CA THR A 989 24.80 20.41 22.41
C THR A 989 25.83 19.82 23.35
N TYR A 990 27.03 20.41 23.36
CA TYR A 990 28.15 20.09 24.22
C TYR A 990 28.52 21.37 24.97
N ASP A 991 28.02 21.55 26.18
CA ASP A 991 28.27 22.75 27.01
C ASP A 991 29.00 22.32 28.28
N GLU A 992 28.29 21.60 29.14
CA GLU A 992 28.87 20.94 30.32
C GLU A 992 29.97 19.94 29.95
N SER A 993 29.89 19.37 28.75
CA SER A 993 30.91 18.49 28.18
C SER A 993 32.30 19.14 28.08
N TRP A 994 32.37 20.40 27.62
CA TRP A 994 33.64 21.13 27.52
C TRP A 994 34.10 21.62 28.89
N LYS A 995 33.17 22.07 29.75
CA LYS A 995 33.48 22.46 31.14
C LYS A 995 34.06 21.31 31.96
N ARG A 996 33.56 20.08 31.80
CA ARG A 996 34.13 18.86 32.41
C ARG A 996 35.60 18.65 32.04
N ASN A 997 36.02 19.18 30.89
CA ASN A 997 37.39 19.13 30.40
C ASN A 997 38.14 20.46 30.58
N GLY A 998 37.61 21.38 31.41
CA GLY A 998 38.26 22.63 31.80
C GLY A 998 38.22 23.74 30.75
N LYS A 999 37.24 23.72 29.82
CA LYS A 999 37.05 24.74 28.78
C LYS A 999 35.71 25.46 28.95
N GLU A 1000 35.69 26.79 28.93
CA GLU A 1000 34.48 27.61 28.97
C GLU A 1000 33.94 27.84 27.55
N LEU A 1001 33.58 26.73 26.90
CA LEU A 1001 33.17 26.65 25.50
C LEU A 1001 31.83 25.91 25.38
N LYS A 1002 30.89 26.47 24.62
CA LYS A 1002 29.65 25.80 24.22
C LYS A 1002 29.68 25.51 22.73
N GLU A 1003 29.51 24.25 22.39
CA GLU A 1003 29.42 23.76 21.02
C GLU A 1003 28.00 23.24 20.72
N VAL A 1004 27.45 23.63 19.58
CA VAL A 1004 26.24 23.03 19.01
C VAL A 1004 26.61 22.40 17.68
N LYS A 1005 26.42 21.07 17.57
CA LYS A 1005 26.62 20.31 16.34
C LYS A 1005 25.27 20.05 15.68
N ARG A 1006 25.02 20.64 14.51
CA ARG A 1006 23.89 20.31 13.63
C ARG A 1006 24.30 19.22 12.66
N PHE A 1007 23.56 18.11 12.67
CA PHE A 1007 23.74 16.96 11.80
C PHE A 1007 22.66 16.96 10.74
N THR A 1008 23.05 16.78 9.48
CA THR A 1008 22.13 16.58 8.36
C THR A 1008 22.54 15.31 7.61
N ILE A 1009 21.64 14.35 7.53
CA ILE A 1009 21.82 13.14 6.72
C ILE A 1009 20.68 13.05 5.70
N ASP A 1010 21.06 12.81 4.45
CA ASP A 1010 20.15 12.64 3.33
C ASP A 1010 20.08 11.16 2.92
N LEU A 1011 18.96 10.76 2.33
CA LEU A 1011 18.77 9.45 1.72
C LEU A 1011 19.77 9.27 0.56
N ASN A 1012 20.23 8.05 0.30
CA ASN A 1012 21.27 7.73 -0.69
C ASN A 1012 22.64 8.40 -0.46
N SER A 1013 22.92 8.90 0.74
CA SER A 1013 24.22 9.50 1.06
C SER A 1013 25.10 8.57 1.89
N TRP A 1014 26.36 8.39 1.50
CA TRP A 1014 27.39 7.75 2.34
C TRP A 1014 27.89 8.64 3.49
N PHE A 1015 27.46 9.89 3.54
CA PHE A 1015 28.00 10.92 4.42
C PHE A 1015 26.92 11.66 5.20
N THR A 1016 27.22 11.97 6.45
CA THR A 1016 26.49 12.94 7.28
C THR A 1016 27.22 14.28 7.23
N LYS A 1017 26.50 15.36 6.92
CA LYS A 1017 27.00 16.73 7.07
C LYS A 1017 26.93 17.11 8.55
N VAL A 1018 28.01 17.66 9.08
CA VAL A 1018 28.11 18.15 10.46
C VAL A 1018 28.52 19.62 10.42
N GLU A 1019 27.75 20.46 11.10
CA GLU A 1019 28.01 21.90 11.24
C GLU A 1019 28.17 22.20 12.73
N SER A 1020 29.40 22.51 13.15
CA SER A 1020 29.72 22.79 14.55
C SER A 1020 29.89 24.29 14.75
N SER A 1021 29.06 24.89 15.62
CA SER A 1021 29.10 26.30 15.98
C SER A 1021 29.51 26.46 17.45
N PHE A 1022 30.33 27.46 17.74
CA PHE A 1022 30.94 27.68 19.04
C PHE A 1022 30.54 29.03 19.65
N SER A 1023 30.33 29.06 20.96
CA SER A 1023 30.02 30.27 21.75
C SER A 1023 30.65 30.15 23.15
N GLY A 1024 30.87 31.28 23.84
CA GLY A 1024 31.54 31.32 25.15
C GLY A 1024 32.77 32.22 25.18
N GLU A 1025 33.37 32.40 26.36
CA GLU A 1025 34.57 33.23 26.53
C GLU A 1025 35.78 32.65 25.79
N ASP A 1026 35.88 31.32 25.74
CA ASP A 1026 36.94 30.60 25.03
C ASP A 1026 36.60 30.37 23.54
N ALA A 1027 35.53 30.93 22.97
CA ALA A 1027 35.17 30.71 21.56
C ALA A 1027 36.11 31.38 20.54
N GLY A 1028 37.17 32.06 21.01
CA GLY A 1028 38.15 32.73 20.17
C GLY A 1028 39.08 31.78 19.41
N SER A 1029 39.12 31.91 18.08
CA SER A 1029 40.14 31.45 17.12
C SER A 1029 40.98 30.22 17.50
N HIS A 1030 40.35 29.09 17.81
CA HIS A 1030 41.05 27.81 17.96
C HIS A 1030 41.33 27.17 16.61
N GLN A 1031 42.37 26.34 16.56
CA GLN A 1031 42.45 25.32 15.53
C GLN A 1031 41.51 24.18 15.91
N TYR A 1032 40.75 23.70 14.94
CA TYR A 1032 39.87 22.54 15.10
C TYR A 1032 40.36 21.39 14.24
N ALA A 1033 40.32 20.18 14.80
CA ALA A 1033 40.70 18.94 14.15
C ALA A 1033 39.48 18.02 13.97
N VAL A 1034 39.14 17.70 12.72
CA VAL A 1034 38.20 16.61 12.38
C VAL A 1034 39.00 15.32 12.27
N GLY A 1035 38.66 14.32 13.10
CA GLY A 1035 39.45 13.10 13.21
C GLY A 1035 38.72 11.83 12.75
N ILE A 1036 39.50 10.91 12.17
CA ILE A 1036 39.14 9.51 11.95
C ILE A 1036 40.11 8.64 12.77
N THR A 1037 39.61 7.67 13.54
CA THR A 1037 40.47 6.68 14.22
C THR A 1037 41.08 5.74 13.20
N THR A 1038 42.36 5.41 13.38
CA THR A 1038 43.05 4.38 12.58
C THR A 1038 43.18 3.05 13.32
N HIS A 1039 42.39 2.87 14.39
CA HIS A 1039 42.35 1.67 15.26
C HIS A 1039 43.75 1.14 15.61
N ASP A 1040 44.51 1.95 16.36
CA ASP A 1040 45.88 1.63 16.79
C ASP A 1040 46.85 1.43 15.60
N GLY A 1041 46.64 2.17 14.51
CA GLY A 1041 47.47 2.13 13.31
C GLY A 1041 47.20 0.95 12.37
N LYS A 1042 46.10 0.21 12.59
CA LYS A 1042 45.67 -0.90 11.72
C LYS A 1042 45.07 -0.42 10.40
N ALA A 1043 44.38 0.72 10.40
CA ALA A 1043 43.88 1.31 9.17
C ALA A 1043 44.99 2.01 8.40
N SER A 1044 44.97 1.92 7.07
CA SER A 1044 45.72 2.85 6.21
C SER A 1044 45.04 4.21 6.25
N ALA A 1045 45.83 5.28 6.07
CA ALA A 1045 45.34 6.64 5.95
C ALA A 1045 45.95 7.30 4.71
N GLU A 1046 45.10 7.91 3.89
CA GLU A 1046 45.46 8.79 2.80
C GLU A 1046 44.97 10.21 3.13
N LEU A 1047 45.91 11.15 3.05
CA LEU A 1047 45.71 12.54 3.41
C LEU A 1047 45.64 13.37 2.12
N GLY A 1048 44.49 13.97 1.85
CA GLY A 1048 44.31 14.92 0.76
C GLY A 1048 44.11 16.34 1.27
N ASP A 1049 44.15 17.31 0.35
CA ASP A 1049 44.12 18.74 0.69
C ASP A 1049 42.93 19.15 1.56
N LYS A 1050 41.76 18.52 1.40
CA LYS A 1050 40.54 18.78 2.20
C LYS A 1050 39.86 17.51 2.71
N SER A 1051 40.53 16.37 2.63
CA SER A 1051 39.91 15.08 2.90
C SER A 1051 40.86 14.11 3.56
N ILE A 1052 40.33 13.27 4.44
CA ILE A 1052 41.02 12.11 5.00
C ILE A 1052 40.26 10.86 4.60
N ILE A 1053 41.00 9.87 4.12
CA ILE A 1053 40.48 8.57 3.69
C ILE A 1053 41.19 7.51 4.50
N CYS A 1054 40.44 6.70 5.23
CA CYS A 1054 40.99 5.58 5.97
C CYS A 1054 40.38 4.27 5.46
N SER A 1055 41.17 3.20 5.45
CA SER A 1055 40.75 1.88 4.99
C SER A 1055 41.30 0.77 5.87
N GLU A 1056 40.46 -0.21 6.18
CA GLU A 1056 40.84 -1.37 6.98
C GLU A 1056 39.97 -2.59 6.67
N ILE A 1057 40.37 -3.74 7.21
CA ILE A 1057 39.58 -4.97 7.19
C ILE A 1057 39.11 -5.26 8.61
N ILE A 1058 37.79 -5.26 8.84
CA ILE A 1058 37.18 -5.64 10.11
C ILE A 1058 36.34 -6.90 9.89
N ASP A 1059 36.62 -7.94 10.68
CA ASP A 1059 35.99 -9.27 10.58
C ASP A 1059 35.98 -9.85 9.15
N GLY A 1060 37.03 -9.58 8.37
CA GLY A 1060 37.16 -10.06 6.99
C GLY A 1060 36.42 -9.25 5.93
N ASN A 1061 35.78 -8.13 6.30
CA ASN A 1061 35.09 -7.24 5.37
C ASN A 1061 35.85 -5.92 5.21
N TYR A 1062 35.87 -5.39 3.99
CA TYR A 1062 36.40 -4.05 3.72
C TYR A 1062 35.53 -2.97 4.38
N LEU A 1063 36.18 -2.02 5.06
CA LEU A 1063 35.60 -0.80 5.61
C LEU A 1063 36.46 0.40 5.19
N GLY A 1064 35.84 1.34 4.49
CA GLY A 1064 36.38 2.67 4.23
C GLY A 1064 35.70 3.69 5.13
N THR A 1065 36.46 4.52 5.82
CA THR A 1065 35.94 5.69 6.58
C THR A 1065 36.57 6.96 6.04
N GLY A 1066 35.95 8.10 6.24
CA GLY A 1066 36.55 9.35 5.77
C GLY A 1066 35.79 10.59 6.14
N ALA A 1067 36.48 11.72 6.00
CA ALA A 1067 35.91 13.04 6.19
C ALA A 1067 36.36 14.01 5.11
N VAL A 1068 35.49 14.95 4.76
CA VAL A 1068 35.76 16.06 3.83
C VAL A 1068 35.41 17.37 4.52
N LEU A 1069 36.41 18.23 4.71
CA LEU A 1069 36.22 19.57 5.28
C LEU A 1069 35.73 20.52 4.18
N ALA A 1070 34.54 21.09 4.35
CA ALA A 1070 33.95 22.01 3.39
C ALA A 1070 34.33 23.47 3.68
N LYS A 1071 34.26 23.88 4.95
CA LYS A 1071 34.76 25.17 5.44
C LYS A 1071 35.09 25.11 6.95
N PRO A 1072 36.07 25.89 7.45
CA PRO A 1072 36.96 26.76 6.68
C PRO A 1072 38.00 25.96 5.87
N GLU A 1073 38.93 26.65 5.22
CA GLU A 1073 40.08 25.99 4.58
C GLU A 1073 40.94 25.27 5.64
N PRO A 1074 41.46 24.07 5.33
CA PRO A 1074 42.39 23.38 6.22
C PRO A 1074 43.77 24.04 6.20
N GLU A 1075 44.42 24.08 7.36
CA GLU A 1075 45.86 24.38 7.47
C GLU A 1075 46.68 23.16 7.00
N LYS A 1076 46.33 21.98 7.50
CA LYS A 1076 47.05 20.73 7.24
C LYS A 1076 46.20 19.51 7.48
N ALA A 1077 46.58 18.41 6.84
CA ALA A 1077 46.14 17.06 7.21
C ALA A 1077 47.35 16.27 7.74
N MET A 1078 47.14 15.44 8.76
CA MET A 1078 48.23 14.65 9.34
C MET A 1078 47.73 13.31 9.89
N GLU A 1079 48.65 12.35 9.97
CA GLU A 1079 48.43 11.07 10.64
C GLU A 1079 49.31 11.00 11.90
N ILE A 1080 48.71 10.54 13.00
CA ILE A 1080 49.42 10.21 14.23
C ILE A 1080 49.29 8.71 14.47
N ARG A 1081 50.43 8.04 14.64
CA ARG A 1081 50.52 6.63 15.05
C ARG A 1081 51.29 6.51 16.35
N VAL A 1082 50.65 5.92 17.35
CA VAL A 1082 51.24 5.67 18.67
C VAL A 1082 50.77 4.33 19.19
N ASP A 1083 51.61 3.68 20.02
CA ASP A 1083 51.33 2.35 20.59
C ASP A 1083 50.32 2.39 21.75
N GLN A 1084 49.74 3.55 22.05
CA GLN A 1084 48.70 3.71 23.07
C GLN A 1084 47.32 3.40 22.47
N PRO A 1085 46.51 2.56 23.13
CA PRO A 1085 45.16 2.26 22.67
C PRO A 1085 44.32 3.51 22.43
N ASP A 1086 43.58 3.53 21.31
CA ASP A 1086 42.67 4.61 20.88
C ASP A 1086 43.35 5.96 20.59
N LYS A 1087 44.67 6.02 20.49
CA LYS A 1087 45.42 7.28 20.28
C LYS A 1087 45.94 7.48 18.86
N SER A 1088 45.78 6.51 17.96
CA SER A 1088 46.17 6.64 16.54
C SER A 1088 45.02 7.17 15.67
N HIS A 1089 45.31 8.18 14.84
CA HIS A 1089 44.29 8.96 14.12
C HIS A 1089 44.81 9.54 12.80
N ALA A 1090 43.89 9.83 11.88
CA ALA A 1090 44.08 10.80 10.81
C ALA A 1090 43.25 12.05 11.10
N PHE A 1091 43.83 13.25 10.90
CA PHE A 1091 43.19 14.53 11.15
C PHE A 1091 43.22 15.45 9.93
N ILE A 1092 42.16 16.22 9.76
CA ILE A 1092 42.17 17.49 9.01
C ILE A 1092 42.09 18.61 10.04
N ILE A 1093 43.07 19.51 10.03
CA ILE A 1093 43.20 20.61 10.99
C ILE A 1093 42.95 21.92 10.26
N THR A 1094 42.12 22.76 10.86
CA THR A 1094 41.77 24.09 10.35
C THR A 1094 42.79 25.14 10.81
N GLU A 1095 42.88 26.23 10.05
CA GLU A 1095 43.44 27.47 10.58
C GLU A 1095 42.60 27.97 11.78
N PRO A 1096 43.19 28.73 12.72
CA PRO A 1096 42.47 29.42 13.78
C PRO A 1096 41.23 30.16 13.26
N THR A 1097 40.03 29.78 13.71
CA THR A 1097 38.79 30.38 13.19
C THR A 1097 37.71 30.56 14.25
N SER A 1098 36.81 31.51 14.00
CA SER A 1098 35.55 31.68 14.72
C SER A 1098 34.33 31.31 13.86
N GLU A 1099 34.55 30.94 12.60
CA GLU A 1099 33.50 30.48 11.70
C GLU A 1099 33.03 29.06 12.08
N PRO A 1100 31.75 28.71 11.82
CA PRO A 1100 31.29 27.34 11.99
C PRO A 1100 32.09 26.34 11.15
N ILE A 1101 32.46 25.22 11.76
CA ILE A 1101 33.18 24.14 11.09
C ILE A 1101 32.17 23.24 10.40
N VAL A 1102 32.21 23.20 9.06
CA VAL A 1102 31.32 22.41 8.23
C VAL A 1102 32.11 21.31 7.54
N TYR A 1103 31.81 20.07 7.85
CA TYR A 1103 32.46 18.91 7.28
C TYR A 1103 31.45 17.80 7.01
N TYR A 1104 31.83 16.87 6.16
CA TYR A 1104 31.08 15.65 5.87
C TYR A 1104 31.88 14.48 6.40
N THR A 1105 31.26 13.57 7.16
CA THR A 1105 31.89 12.34 7.65
C THR A 1105 31.05 11.14 7.27
N GLY A 1106 31.68 10.03 6.93
CA GLY A 1106 31.00 8.89 6.31
C GLY A 1106 31.83 7.63 6.30
N PHE A 1107 31.17 6.53 5.96
CA PHE A 1107 31.84 5.25 5.73
C PHE A 1107 31.15 4.45 4.63
N GLY A 1108 31.91 3.62 3.94
CA GLY A 1108 31.44 2.63 2.98
C GLY A 1108 31.97 1.26 3.38
N TRP A 1109 31.18 0.21 3.21
CA TRP A 1109 31.61 -1.16 3.54
C TRP A 1109 31.11 -2.19 2.55
N GLN A 1110 31.77 -3.34 2.55
CA GLN A 1110 31.62 -4.37 1.52
C GLN A 1110 30.17 -4.86 1.33
N ASN A 1111 29.42 -5.03 2.42
CA ASN A 1111 28.04 -5.53 2.36
C ASN A 1111 27.01 -4.47 1.93
N GLN A 1112 27.43 -3.26 1.57
CA GLN A 1112 26.61 -2.24 0.89
C GLN A 1112 27.17 -1.82 -0.48
N GLY A 1113 28.11 -2.59 -1.04
CA GLY A 1113 28.61 -2.37 -2.41
C GLY A 1113 29.90 -1.56 -2.53
N ILE A 1114 30.50 -1.12 -1.41
CA ILE A 1114 31.87 -0.56 -1.40
C ILE A 1114 32.83 -1.67 -1.00
N GLU A 1115 33.36 -2.39 -1.97
CA GLU A 1115 34.17 -3.60 -1.82
C GLU A 1115 35.66 -3.32 -1.61
N ASN A 1116 36.15 -2.13 -1.96
CA ASN A 1116 37.57 -1.79 -1.88
C ASN A 1116 37.84 -0.28 -1.77
N GLN A 1117 39.10 0.06 -1.46
CA GLN A 1117 39.58 1.43 -1.27
C GLN A 1117 39.34 2.34 -2.47
N LYS A 1118 39.53 1.85 -3.69
CA LYS A 1118 39.34 2.66 -4.90
C LYS A 1118 37.89 3.13 -5.05
N GLN A 1119 36.92 2.28 -4.76
CA GLN A 1119 35.50 2.66 -4.79
C GLN A 1119 35.18 3.71 -3.71
N TRP A 1120 35.81 3.62 -2.53
CA TRP A 1120 35.64 4.60 -1.47
C TRP A 1120 36.27 5.96 -1.81
N GLU A 1121 37.46 5.96 -2.40
CA GLU A 1121 38.12 7.16 -2.92
C GLU A 1121 37.26 7.86 -3.98
N GLU A 1122 36.62 7.08 -4.86
CA GLU A 1122 35.69 7.58 -5.88
C GLU A 1122 34.48 8.27 -5.24
N GLU A 1123 33.86 7.69 -4.21
CA GLU A 1123 32.75 8.32 -3.49
C GLU A 1123 33.15 9.63 -2.78
N ILE A 1124 34.34 9.68 -2.18
CA ILE A 1124 34.88 10.92 -1.59
C ILE A 1124 35.18 11.97 -2.67
N SER A 1125 35.68 11.56 -3.83
CA SER A 1125 35.89 12.46 -4.99
C SER A 1125 34.56 13.02 -5.50
N ASN A 1126 33.55 12.15 -5.65
CA ASN A 1126 32.19 12.52 -6.06
C ASN A 1126 31.57 13.49 -5.04
N LEU A 1127 31.73 13.24 -3.74
CA LEU A 1127 31.29 14.17 -2.70
C LEU A 1127 31.94 15.56 -2.86
N LYS A 1128 33.26 15.64 -3.03
CA LYS A 1128 33.97 16.91 -3.22
C LYS A 1128 33.41 17.71 -4.41
N GLN A 1129 33.12 17.04 -5.52
CA GLN A 1129 32.50 17.68 -6.69
C GLN A 1129 31.07 18.15 -6.41
N ARG A 1130 30.25 17.33 -5.75
CA ARG A 1130 28.86 17.67 -5.38
C ARG A 1130 28.78 18.85 -4.42
N VAL A 1131 29.69 18.93 -3.44
CA VAL A 1131 29.80 20.06 -2.50
C VAL A 1131 30.19 21.34 -3.23
N LYS A 1132 31.10 21.25 -4.21
CA LYS A 1132 31.55 22.41 -5.00
C LYS A 1132 30.50 22.89 -6.00
N THR A 1133 29.75 21.98 -6.60
CA THR A 1133 28.80 22.25 -7.68
C THR A 1133 27.47 21.52 -7.43
N PRO A 1134 26.64 21.99 -6.50
CA PRO A 1134 25.36 21.35 -6.19
C PRO A 1134 24.38 21.45 -7.37
N LEU A 1135 23.36 20.59 -7.37
CA LEU A 1135 22.25 20.66 -8.33
C LEU A 1135 21.58 22.04 -8.28
N LYS A 1136 21.24 22.59 -9.44
CA LYS A 1136 20.49 23.86 -9.54
C LYS A 1136 19.07 23.60 -10.01
N VAL A 1137 18.12 24.35 -9.46
CA VAL A 1137 16.71 24.28 -9.85
C VAL A 1137 16.25 25.62 -10.39
N HIS A 1138 15.58 25.58 -11.54
CA HIS A 1138 14.84 26.71 -12.10
C HIS A 1138 13.35 26.35 -12.11
N ILE A 1139 12.52 27.25 -11.58
CA ILE A 1139 11.07 27.08 -11.51
C ILE A 1139 10.44 27.90 -12.63
N HIS A 1140 9.61 27.26 -13.43
CA HIS A 1140 8.88 27.86 -14.53
C HIS A 1140 7.37 27.83 -14.23
N ARG A 1141 6.67 28.83 -14.78
CA ARG A 1141 5.20 28.86 -14.78
C ARG A 1141 4.65 27.90 -15.81
#